data_AF-A0A432UF23-F1
#
_entry.id   AF-A0A432UF23-F1
#
_cell.length_a   1.000
_cell.length_b   1.000
_cell.length_c   1.000
_cell.angle_alpha   90.00
_cell.angle_beta   90.00
_cell.angle_gamma   90.00
#
_symmetry.space_group_name_H-M   'P 1'
#
loop_
_entity.id
_entity.type
_entity.pdbx_description
1 polymer ?
#
loop_
_entity_poly.entity_id
_entity_poly.type
_entity_poly.pdbx_seq_one_letter_code
_entity_poly.pdbx_strand_id
1 'polypeptide(L)'
;PPPPPRPPPPPPPPPPPARPPDPAAVREELRDSRDYAIYYNGKPAAIIEVFRVGDQNVLRLARTIKENLPRIRAELPKNLHLEIMRDRTEILLSRMKLLVKNMLYGMILVILLLSLFLHLNLAFWVVLGIPLSFAFALWIMPHFRLSLNMISLFAFILVLGIVVDDAIVVGENVFHHRERGAGPLAAAVEGTLEVAAPVAFSVLTTIAAFWPLLYGVGAMGRFIRVIPAVVILVLTGSVLEALFILPSHLYESRIPRKPPPLSRPLEAFVYGPFRRFLLRALELRWFTVSALVALLLVVFSLWLGGRIRFTFFPKVEGNRMVATLHMPPGTPIEETLKTVRRVEAAGLKVVHEAERRRGIPLLEYSTISAGATIVGPHGGVPELGSHVAAVEIRLVPLERRPGVSTEELVAAWRKAVGNLPEARSLTFSGEFFSIGKPVAVALSHYDEELLKAAVEDLKARLRQIQGLYDVEDSLEEGKEELRFRLKPEAYTLGISLRHVAHTVRAAFYGAEALRFQRGEDEISVLVRLPQKERSTLETLKHLRVRTSQGVEVPLLEVAEPYFAPGYVKLERLNRRRVIYVRAEVDEKELTGSEARKLLKEKILPKLASRYPGLSWSFAGEGREEARTMRSLQKEFILALILIYILLAIPLRSFGQPVLIMLAIPFGIVGAFLGHLLLGYQLSILSFFGIVGLAGVVVNDALILVDMVNRLRAEGEPLRQAVEESTLRRFRPVILTTLTTFFGLLPMIFERSLQARFLIPMALSLAFGVLFATAITLLLIPCGYLILEDLRTAIRPPQKNP
;
A
#
# COMPACT_ATOMS: atom_id res chain seq x y z
N PRO A 1 -3.06 3.94 -116.75
CA PRO A 1 -2.96 4.41 -115.34
C PRO A 1 -4.11 3.84 -114.48
N PRO A 2 -3.84 2.92 -113.53
CA PRO A 2 -4.85 2.45 -112.58
C PRO A 2 -5.09 3.48 -111.45
N PRO A 3 -6.30 3.52 -110.85
CA PRO A 3 -6.66 4.49 -109.81
C PRO A 3 -6.06 4.14 -108.44
N PRO A 4 -5.91 5.13 -107.53
CA PRO A 4 -5.30 4.93 -106.22
C PRO A 4 -6.17 4.09 -105.27
N PRO A 5 -5.56 3.37 -104.31
CA PRO A 5 -6.26 2.50 -103.38
C PRO A 5 -7.12 3.28 -102.36
N ARG A 6 -8.29 2.72 -102.01
CA ARG A 6 -9.22 3.25 -101.01
C ARG A 6 -8.63 3.19 -99.60
N PRO A 7 -8.90 4.19 -98.73
CA PRO A 7 -8.45 4.18 -97.34
C PRO A 7 -9.17 3.10 -96.50
N PRO A 8 -8.51 2.58 -95.44
CA PRO A 8 -9.07 1.53 -94.58
C PRO A 8 -10.23 2.04 -93.72
N PRO A 9 -11.17 1.16 -93.31
CA PRO A 9 -12.31 1.52 -92.48
C PRO A 9 -11.89 1.93 -91.07
N PRO A 10 -12.66 2.80 -90.39
CA PRO A 10 -12.37 3.25 -89.03
C PRO A 10 -12.47 2.10 -88.02
N PRO A 11 -11.68 2.15 -86.92
CA PRO A 11 -11.70 1.13 -85.88
C PRO A 11 -13.07 1.06 -85.18
N PRO A 12 -13.46 -0.13 -84.67
CA PRO A 12 -14.73 -0.29 -83.95
C PRO A 12 -14.77 0.58 -82.68
N PRO A 13 -15.95 1.05 -82.27
CA PRO A 13 -16.09 1.85 -81.06
C PRO A 13 -15.65 1.05 -79.82
N PRO A 14 -15.09 1.72 -78.79
CA PRO A 14 -14.72 1.06 -77.55
C PRO A 14 -15.96 0.39 -76.92
N PRO A 15 -15.78 -0.74 -76.22
CA PRO A 15 -16.88 -1.40 -75.53
C PRO A 15 -17.54 -0.41 -74.55
N PRO A 16 -18.88 -0.49 -74.36
CA PRO A 16 -19.57 0.37 -73.40
C PRO A 16 -18.93 0.22 -72.01
N PRO A 17 -18.81 1.31 -71.24
CA PRO A 17 -18.31 1.22 -69.87
C PRO A 17 -19.17 0.20 -69.11
N ALA A 18 -18.50 -0.68 -68.37
CA ALA A 18 -19.18 -1.65 -67.51
C ALA A 18 -20.23 -0.90 -66.68
N ARG A 19 -21.47 -1.41 -66.72
CA ARG A 19 -22.61 -0.90 -65.94
C ARG A 19 -22.09 -0.65 -64.51
N PRO A 20 -22.24 0.57 -63.94
CA PRO A 20 -21.79 0.79 -62.58
C PRO A 20 -22.43 -0.28 -61.69
N PRO A 21 -21.67 -0.96 -60.82
CA PRO A 21 -22.26 -1.88 -59.87
C PRO A 21 -23.36 -1.13 -59.10
N ASP A 22 -24.46 -1.83 -58.80
CA ASP A 22 -25.55 -1.32 -57.96
C ASP A 22 -24.95 -0.49 -56.82
N PRO A 23 -25.41 0.75 -56.58
CA PRO A 23 -24.75 1.65 -55.67
C PRO A 23 -24.65 0.99 -54.30
N ALA A 24 -23.42 0.69 -53.88
CA ALA A 24 -23.15 0.22 -52.53
C ALA A 24 -23.79 1.22 -51.57
N ALA A 25 -24.66 0.73 -50.66
CA ALA A 25 -25.34 1.60 -49.72
C ALA A 25 -24.30 2.29 -48.82
N VAL A 26 -24.08 3.58 -49.02
CA VAL A 26 -23.22 4.40 -48.17
C VAL A 26 -24.01 4.77 -46.93
N ARG A 27 -23.50 4.37 -45.76
CA ARG A 27 -24.11 4.69 -44.46
C ARG A 27 -23.06 5.34 -43.58
N GLU A 28 -23.42 6.47 -43.00
CA GLU A 28 -22.65 7.07 -41.92
C GLU A 28 -23.10 6.42 -40.61
N GLU A 29 -22.18 5.70 -39.98
CA GLU A 29 -22.42 5.01 -38.72
C GLU A 29 -21.29 5.38 -37.76
N LEU A 30 -21.61 5.54 -36.47
CA LEU A 30 -20.58 5.56 -35.44
C LEU A 30 -19.83 4.23 -35.50
N ARG A 31 -18.51 4.28 -35.30
CA ARG A 31 -17.65 3.08 -35.27
C ARG A 31 -18.31 2.01 -34.41
N ASP A 32 -18.58 0.83 -34.98
CA ASP A 32 -19.19 -0.33 -34.31
C ASP A 32 -18.43 -0.61 -33.01
N SER A 33 -18.91 -0.02 -31.90
CA SER A 33 -18.37 -0.20 -30.56
C SER A 33 -19.27 -1.19 -29.83
N ARG A 34 -19.69 -2.26 -30.53
CA ARG A 34 -20.56 -3.31 -29.97
C ARG A 34 -19.85 -4.12 -28.88
N ASP A 35 -18.55 -3.93 -28.73
CA ASP A 35 -17.78 -4.63 -27.71
C ASP A 35 -17.72 -3.87 -26.40
N TYR A 36 -18.43 -2.74 -26.22
CA TYR A 36 -18.36 -1.94 -25.00
C TYR A 36 -19.67 -1.24 -24.63
N ALA A 37 -20.08 -1.32 -23.37
CA ALA A 37 -21.23 -0.62 -22.82
C ALA A 37 -21.01 -0.22 -21.36
N ILE A 38 -21.36 1.02 -21.01
CA ILE A 38 -21.34 1.51 -19.62
C ILE A 38 -22.75 1.87 -19.18
N TYR A 39 -23.11 1.48 -17.96
CA TYR A 39 -24.31 1.93 -17.27
C TYR A 39 -23.96 2.60 -15.94
N TYR A 40 -24.64 3.69 -15.61
CA TYR A 40 -24.59 4.38 -14.33
C TYR A 40 -26.00 4.41 -13.72
N ASN A 41 -26.16 3.83 -12.53
CA ASN A 41 -27.47 3.67 -11.86
C ASN A 41 -28.54 3.09 -12.79
N GLY A 42 -28.18 2.05 -13.56
CA GLY A 42 -29.05 1.38 -14.52
C GLY A 42 -29.33 2.13 -15.84
N LYS A 43 -28.83 3.36 -16.02
CA LYS A 43 -29.00 4.15 -17.25
C LYS A 43 -27.74 4.09 -18.13
N PRO A 44 -27.85 4.06 -19.47
CA PRO A 44 -26.68 4.16 -20.35
C PRO A 44 -25.89 5.43 -20.04
N ALA A 45 -24.56 5.31 -19.93
CA ALA A 45 -23.70 6.42 -19.54
C ALA A 45 -22.39 6.44 -20.33
N ALA A 46 -21.73 7.60 -20.32
CA ALA A 46 -20.35 7.77 -20.75
C ALA A 46 -19.55 8.36 -19.59
N ILE A 47 -18.33 7.87 -19.37
CA ILE A 47 -17.45 8.34 -18.30
C ILE A 47 -16.34 9.17 -18.93
N ILE A 48 -16.20 10.41 -18.48
CA ILE A 48 -15.09 11.31 -18.86
C ILE A 48 -14.18 11.45 -17.65
N GLU A 49 -12.95 10.96 -17.75
CA GLU A 49 -11.93 11.14 -16.72
C GLU A 49 -11.01 12.30 -17.06
N VAL A 50 -10.89 13.26 -16.14
CA VAL A 50 -10.01 14.41 -16.30
C VAL A 50 -8.77 14.22 -15.44
N PHE A 51 -7.60 14.17 -16.09
CA PHE A 51 -6.31 14.04 -15.44
C PHE A 51 -5.57 15.38 -15.40
N ARG A 52 -4.80 15.61 -14.33
CA ARG A 52 -3.85 16.73 -14.28
C ARG A 52 -2.67 16.45 -15.21
N VAL A 53 -2.08 17.49 -15.79
CA VAL A 53 -0.85 17.38 -16.57
C VAL A 53 0.32 17.93 -15.77
N GLY A 54 1.38 17.13 -15.58
CA GLY A 54 2.58 17.53 -14.84
C GLY A 54 2.29 17.95 -13.38
N ASP A 55 2.83 19.10 -12.99
CA ASP A 55 2.76 19.66 -11.63
C ASP A 55 1.55 20.58 -11.39
N GLN A 56 0.54 20.51 -12.26
CA GLN A 56 -0.68 21.31 -12.10
C GLN A 56 -1.34 21.09 -10.74
N ASN A 57 -1.77 22.20 -10.12
CA ASN A 57 -2.47 22.18 -8.85
C ASN A 57 -3.89 21.61 -9.03
N VAL A 58 -4.14 20.46 -8.41
CA VAL A 58 -5.40 19.72 -8.55
C VAL A 58 -6.60 20.49 -7.99
N LEU A 59 -6.40 21.26 -6.91
CA LEU A 59 -7.47 22.08 -6.32
C LEU A 59 -7.90 23.21 -7.26
N ARG A 60 -6.92 23.83 -7.95
CA ARG A 60 -7.20 24.85 -8.96
C ARG A 60 -7.93 24.25 -10.16
N LEU A 61 -7.47 23.10 -10.67
CA LEU A 61 -8.10 22.39 -11.77
C LEU A 61 -9.57 22.03 -11.45
N ALA A 62 -9.82 21.43 -10.29
CA ALA A 62 -11.18 21.08 -9.89
C ALA A 62 -12.09 22.30 -9.72
N ARG A 63 -11.58 23.40 -9.16
CA ARG A 63 -12.33 24.66 -9.06
C ARG A 63 -12.70 25.18 -10.45
N THR A 64 -11.77 25.23 -11.39
CA THR A 64 -12.03 25.66 -12.77
C THR A 64 -13.07 24.77 -13.47
N ILE A 65 -13.02 23.45 -13.28
CA ILE A 65 -14.04 22.53 -13.84
C ILE A 65 -15.42 22.83 -13.22
N LYS A 66 -15.50 22.96 -11.88
CA LYS A 66 -16.77 23.24 -11.19
C LYS A 66 -17.37 24.59 -11.58
N GLU A 67 -16.55 25.60 -11.80
CA GLU A 67 -16.98 26.94 -12.24
C GLU A 67 -17.51 26.94 -13.69
N ASN A 68 -16.98 26.08 -14.57
CA ASN A 68 -17.44 25.97 -15.95
C ASN A 68 -18.60 24.98 -16.15
N LEU A 69 -18.83 24.07 -15.19
CA LEU A 69 -19.87 23.05 -15.28
C LEU A 69 -21.29 23.60 -15.55
N PRO A 70 -21.73 24.73 -14.95
CA PRO A 70 -23.03 25.31 -15.25
C PRO A 70 -23.18 25.75 -16.70
N ARG A 71 -22.09 26.26 -17.32
CA ARG A 71 -22.07 26.67 -18.73
C ARG A 71 -22.22 25.45 -19.64
N ILE A 72 -21.40 24.42 -19.39
CA ILE A 72 -21.46 23.16 -20.14
C ILE A 72 -22.85 22.51 -20.02
N ARG A 73 -23.45 22.52 -18.83
CA ARG A 73 -24.82 22.01 -18.61
C ARG A 73 -25.89 22.76 -19.41
N ALA A 74 -25.70 24.05 -19.67
CA ALA A 74 -26.64 24.84 -20.46
C ALA A 74 -26.53 24.58 -21.96
N GLU A 75 -25.34 24.18 -22.45
CA GLU A 75 -25.09 23.83 -23.85
C GLU A 75 -25.52 22.39 -24.20
N LEU A 76 -25.68 21.53 -23.19
CA LEU A 76 -26.06 20.14 -23.41
C LEU A 76 -27.54 19.98 -23.82
N PRO A 77 -27.85 19.08 -24.78
CA PRO A 77 -29.21 18.65 -25.09
C PRO A 77 -29.99 18.21 -23.84
N LYS A 78 -31.31 18.49 -23.80
CA LYS A 78 -32.19 18.21 -22.65
C LYS A 78 -32.25 16.73 -22.22
N ASN A 79 -31.87 15.81 -23.10
CA ASN A 79 -31.84 14.36 -22.85
C ASN A 79 -30.51 13.87 -22.26
N LEU A 80 -29.51 14.74 -22.05
CA LEU A 80 -28.24 14.40 -21.44
C LEU A 80 -28.15 14.98 -20.02
N HIS A 81 -27.80 14.13 -19.07
CA HIS A 81 -27.58 14.51 -17.68
C HIS A 81 -26.09 14.43 -17.36
N LEU A 82 -25.52 15.56 -16.91
CA LEU A 82 -24.10 15.64 -16.52
C LEU A 82 -23.97 15.67 -15.00
N GLU A 83 -23.39 14.62 -14.43
CA GLU A 83 -23.15 14.45 -13.00
C GLU A 83 -21.66 14.22 -12.72
N ILE A 84 -21.17 14.78 -11.61
CA ILE A 84 -19.80 14.50 -11.15
C ILE A 84 -19.83 13.17 -10.38
N MET A 85 -19.39 12.09 -11.02
CA MET A 85 -19.31 10.78 -10.39
C MET A 85 -18.22 10.70 -9.29
N ARG A 86 -17.06 11.36 -9.50
CA ARG A 86 -15.93 11.26 -8.57
C ARG A 86 -15.05 12.51 -8.59
N ASP A 87 -14.95 13.18 -7.43
CA ASP A 87 -14.00 14.26 -7.20
C ASP A 87 -12.91 13.84 -6.19
N ARG A 88 -11.66 13.71 -6.64
CA ARG A 88 -10.53 13.35 -5.76
C ARG A 88 -10.07 14.53 -4.87
N THR A 89 -10.47 15.76 -5.18
CA THR A 89 -10.07 16.94 -4.41
C THR A 89 -10.81 17.07 -3.08
N GLU A 90 -12.06 16.59 -3.01
CA GLU A 90 -12.84 16.59 -1.76
C GLU A 90 -12.16 15.75 -0.68
N ILE A 91 -11.60 14.60 -1.08
CA ILE A 91 -10.79 13.76 -0.21
C ILE A 91 -9.56 14.54 0.26
N LEU A 92 -8.80 15.16 -0.65
CA LEU A 92 -7.60 15.93 -0.28
C LEU A 92 -7.92 17.05 0.74
N LEU A 93 -8.96 17.84 0.49
CA LEU A 93 -9.40 18.93 1.36
C LEU A 93 -9.87 18.43 2.73
N SER A 94 -10.67 17.36 2.74
CA SER A 94 -11.11 16.70 3.97
C SER A 94 -9.93 16.24 4.81
N ARG A 95 -8.90 15.66 4.17
CA ARG A 95 -7.68 15.19 4.86
C ARG A 95 -6.81 16.34 5.39
N MET A 96 -6.64 17.42 4.64
CA MET A 96 -5.94 18.61 5.14
C MET A 96 -6.62 19.17 6.39
N LYS A 97 -7.95 19.30 6.37
CA LYS A 97 -8.73 19.74 7.53
C LYS A 97 -8.60 18.78 8.71
N LEU A 98 -8.69 17.48 8.46
CA LEU A 98 -8.53 16.44 9.48
C LEU A 98 -7.14 16.50 10.11
N LEU A 99 -6.08 16.71 9.32
CA LEU A 99 -4.73 16.84 9.86
C LEU A 99 -4.59 18.07 10.77
N VAL A 100 -5.01 19.24 10.31
CA VAL A 100 -4.94 20.46 11.12
C VAL A 100 -5.71 20.26 12.43
N LYS A 101 -6.88 19.61 12.35
CA LYS A 101 -7.70 19.27 13.51
C LYS A 101 -7.00 18.28 14.46
N ASN A 102 -6.44 17.18 13.93
CA ASN A 102 -5.74 16.16 14.73
C ASN A 102 -4.45 16.72 15.34
N MET A 103 -3.71 17.55 14.62
CA MET A 103 -2.53 18.26 15.12
C MET A 103 -2.92 19.19 16.26
N LEU A 104 -4.00 19.97 16.12
CA LEU A 104 -4.51 20.83 17.18
C LEU A 104 -4.93 20.03 18.42
N TYR A 105 -5.65 18.92 18.23
CA TYR A 105 -6.05 18.04 19.34
C TYR A 105 -4.86 17.37 20.01
N GLY A 106 -3.90 16.87 19.24
CA GLY A 106 -2.65 16.32 19.75
C GLY A 106 -1.88 17.36 20.56
N MET A 107 -1.75 18.58 20.03
CA MET A 107 -1.09 19.69 20.72
C MET A 107 -1.78 20.05 22.03
N ILE A 108 -3.11 20.17 22.04
CA ILE A 108 -3.89 20.45 23.27
C ILE A 108 -3.71 19.30 24.28
N LEU A 109 -3.77 18.05 23.83
CA LEU A 109 -3.60 16.88 24.69
C LEU A 109 -2.20 16.82 25.29
N VAL A 110 -1.17 17.10 24.50
CA VAL A 110 0.23 17.14 24.96
C VAL A 110 0.44 18.29 25.94
N ILE A 111 -0.10 19.50 25.68
CA ILE A 111 -0.04 20.63 26.64
C ILE A 111 -0.71 20.24 27.95
N LEU A 112 -1.92 19.68 27.88
CA LEU A 112 -2.68 19.28 29.06
C LEU A 112 -1.88 18.23 29.86
N LEU A 113 -1.37 17.20 29.19
CA LEU A 113 -0.56 16.16 29.80
C LEU A 113 0.72 16.74 30.43
N LEU A 114 1.50 17.54 29.70
CA LEU A 114 2.73 18.13 30.21
C LEU A 114 2.45 19.08 31.39
N SER A 115 1.38 19.87 31.33
CA SER A 115 1.01 20.80 32.41
C SER A 115 0.64 20.12 33.73
N LEU A 116 0.34 18.81 33.70
CA LEU A 116 0.10 18.03 34.93
C LEU A 116 1.39 17.81 35.73
N PHE A 117 2.52 17.66 35.03
CA PHE A 117 3.80 17.24 35.61
C PHE A 117 4.87 18.32 35.58
N LEU A 118 4.82 19.22 34.60
CA LEU A 118 5.71 20.35 34.39
C LEU A 118 4.98 21.66 34.67
N HIS A 119 5.75 22.72 34.93
CA HIS A 119 5.18 24.05 35.02
C HIS A 119 4.57 24.47 33.67
N LEU A 120 3.41 25.15 33.71
CA LEU A 120 2.67 25.52 32.51
C LEU A 120 3.51 26.32 31.49
N ASN A 121 4.41 27.19 31.98
CA ASN A 121 5.33 27.96 31.13
C ASN A 121 6.32 27.05 30.40
N LEU A 122 6.89 26.06 31.10
CA LEU A 122 7.81 25.08 30.51
C LEU A 122 7.07 24.22 29.48
N ALA A 123 5.90 23.69 29.85
CA ALA A 123 5.05 22.90 28.97
C ALA A 123 4.66 23.67 27.69
N PHE A 124 4.34 24.96 27.81
CA PHE A 124 3.99 25.80 26.66
C PHE A 124 5.15 25.94 25.67
N TRP A 125 6.36 26.27 26.15
CA TRP A 125 7.54 26.43 25.28
C TRP A 125 7.95 25.11 24.62
N VAL A 126 7.96 24.03 25.39
CA VAL A 126 8.25 22.68 24.88
C VAL A 126 7.27 22.30 23.77
N VAL A 127 5.97 22.62 23.91
CA VAL A 127 4.98 22.34 22.86
C VAL A 127 5.09 23.29 21.68
N LEU A 128 5.50 24.55 21.89
CA LEU A 128 5.74 25.49 20.80
C LEU A 128 6.90 25.05 19.89
N GLY A 129 7.80 24.19 20.38
CA GLY A 129 8.83 23.54 19.56
C GLY A 129 8.29 22.62 18.46
N ILE A 130 7.10 22.04 18.65
CA ILE A 130 6.44 21.15 17.66
C ILE A 130 6.15 21.88 16.34
N PRO A 131 5.36 22.98 16.30
CA PRO A 131 5.07 23.68 15.06
C PRO A 131 6.32 24.27 14.41
N LEU A 132 7.32 24.68 15.19
CA LEU A 132 8.61 25.15 14.66
C LEU A 132 9.38 24.03 13.93
N SER A 133 9.48 22.85 14.56
CA SER A 133 10.10 21.67 13.96
C SER A 133 9.37 21.22 12.69
N PHE A 134 8.03 21.31 12.69
CA PHE A 134 7.21 20.99 11.51
C PHE A 134 7.37 22.05 10.41
N ALA A 135 7.44 23.33 10.75
CA ALA A 135 7.68 24.41 9.80
C ALA A 135 9.05 24.24 9.12
N PHE A 136 10.09 23.87 9.88
CA PHE A 136 11.40 23.53 9.34
C PHE A 136 11.31 22.38 8.32
N ALA A 137 10.64 21.28 8.68
CA ALA A 137 10.47 20.16 7.76
C ALA A 137 9.68 20.55 6.50
N LEU A 138 8.57 21.30 6.64
CA LEU A 138 7.76 21.78 5.52
C LEU A 138 8.53 22.71 4.58
N TRP A 139 9.45 23.52 5.12
CA TRP A 139 10.32 24.38 4.33
C TRP A 139 11.34 23.57 3.50
N ILE A 140 11.87 22.48 4.06
CA ILE A 140 12.89 21.65 3.40
C ILE A 140 12.27 20.64 2.42
N MET A 141 11.10 20.08 2.70
CA MET A 141 10.44 19.03 1.91
C MET A 141 10.41 19.25 0.38
N PRO A 142 10.08 20.46 -0.15
CA PRO A 142 10.06 20.70 -1.60
C PRO A 142 11.41 20.45 -2.29
N HIS A 143 12.52 20.70 -1.60
CA HIS A 143 13.88 20.48 -2.12
C HIS A 143 14.18 18.99 -2.36
N PHE A 144 13.49 18.10 -1.65
CA PHE A 144 13.59 16.64 -1.80
C PHE A 144 12.46 16.05 -2.67
N ARG A 145 11.69 16.90 -3.37
CA ARG A 145 10.49 16.51 -4.15
C ARG A 145 9.46 15.74 -3.29
N LEU A 146 9.41 16.03 -2.00
CA LEU A 146 8.39 15.50 -1.09
C LEU A 146 7.19 16.43 -1.13
N SER A 147 6.03 15.90 -1.49
CA SER A 147 4.77 16.63 -1.48
C SER A 147 4.02 16.40 -0.17
N LEU A 148 3.18 17.37 0.21
CA LEU A 148 2.22 17.18 1.28
C LEU A 148 1.11 16.26 0.79
N ASN A 149 1.19 14.99 1.17
CA ASN A 149 0.21 13.96 0.87
C ASN A 149 -0.12 13.18 2.14
N MET A 150 -1.09 12.28 2.05
CA MET A 150 -1.54 11.52 3.20
C MET A 150 -0.41 10.80 3.97
N ILE A 151 0.57 10.21 3.28
CA ILE A 151 1.66 9.47 3.93
C ILE A 151 2.56 10.43 4.70
N SER A 152 2.94 11.56 4.08
CA SER A 152 3.76 12.57 4.77
C SER A 152 3.01 13.16 5.96
N LEU A 153 1.70 13.35 5.82
CA LEU A 153 0.81 13.81 6.88
C LEU A 153 0.79 12.86 8.09
N PHE A 154 0.71 11.55 7.86
CA PHE A 154 0.84 10.57 8.94
C PHE A 154 2.24 10.51 9.53
N ALA A 155 3.28 10.73 8.72
CA ALA A 155 4.64 10.82 9.23
C ALA A 155 4.78 11.97 10.24
N PHE A 156 4.17 13.13 9.99
CA PHE A 156 4.12 14.22 10.99
C PHE A 156 3.42 13.80 12.28
N ILE A 157 2.27 13.11 12.20
CA ILE A 157 1.56 12.62 13.38
C ILE A 157 2.42 11.60 14.15
N LEU A 158 3.12 10.72 13.43
CA LEU A 158 3.99 9.70 14.04
C LEU A 158 5.13 10.33 14.84
N VAL A 159 5.68 11.44 14.34
CA VAL A 159 6.81 12.13 14.98
C VAL A 159 6.36 13.04 16.13
N LEU A 160 5.07 13.39 16.20
CA LEU A 160 4.53 14.29 17.23
C LEU A 160 4.92 13.87 18.64
N GLY A 161 4.92 12.57 18.92
CA GLY A 161 5.33 12.02 20.21
C GLY A 161 6.82 12.16 20.50
N ILE A 162 7.64 11.90 19.49
CA ILE A 162 9.10 11.82 19.58
C ILE A 162 9.73 13.22 19.61
N VAL A 163 9.15 14.17 18.89
CA VAL A 163 9.74 15.51 18.66
C VAL A 163 9.87 16.34 19.95
N VAL A 164 9.10 16.00 20.97
CA VAL A 164 9.01 16.75 22.23
C VAL A 164 10.01 16.23 23.26
N ASP A 165 10.52 15.01 23.08
CA ASP A 165 11.35 14.32 24.08
C ASP A 165 12.62 15.10 24.38
N ASP A 166 13.30 15.60 23.36
CA ASP A 166 14.55 16.37 23.49
C ASP A 166 14.34 17.70 24.22
N ALA A 167 13.25 18.39 23.86
CA ALA A 167 12.83 19.63 24.50
C ALA A 167 12.45 19.42 25.98
N ILE A 168 11.81 18.30 26.31
CA ILE A 168 11.51 17.94 27.72
C ILE A 168 12.81 17.72 28.50
N VAL A 169 13.77 16.99 27.94
CA VAL A 169 15.04 16.70 28.61
C VAL A 169 15.84 17.99 28.87
N VAL A 170 16.00 18.84 27.85
CA VAL A 170 16.69 20.14 28.00
C VAL A 170 15.93 21.03 28.97
N GLY A 171 14.61 21.11 28.84
CA GLY A 171 13.76 21.96 29.63
C GLY A 171 13.73 21.62 31.12
N GLU A 172 13.61 20.32 31.47
CA GLU A 172 13.72 19.84 32.86
C GLU A 172 15.12 20.11 33.43
N ASN A 173 16.18 19.93 32.64
CA ASN A 173 17.54 20.16 33.16
C ASN A 173 17.79 21.65 33.45
N VAL A 174 17.37 22.54 32.56
CA VAL A 174 17.41 23.99 32.79
C VAL A 174 16.61 24.37 34.04
N PHE A 175 15.41 23.80 34.21
CA PHE A 175 14.57 24.08 35.37
C PHE A 175 15.18 23.57 36.69
N HIS A 176 15.77 22.37 36.68
CA HIS A 176 16.48 21.80 37.81
C HIS A 176 17.64 22.68 38.30
N HIS A 177 18.42 23.25 37.37
CA HIS A 177 19.45 24.25 37.71
C HIS A 177 18.86 25.50 38.36
N ARG A 178 17.70 25.97 37.89
CA ARG A 178 17.01 27.11 38.53
C ARG A 178 16.50 26.80 39.92
N GLU A 179 16.00 25.58 40.17
CA GLU A 179 15.58 25.15 41.51
C GLU A 179 16.75 25.06 42.50
N ARG A 180 17.95 24.74 42.01
CA ARG A 180 19.21 24.76 42.78
C ARG A 180 19.76 26.17 43.04
N GLY A 181 19.08 27.22 42.57
CA GLY A 181 19.42 28.61 42.84
C GLY A 181 20.29 29.29 41.78
N ALA A 182 20.54 28.66 40.63
CA ALA A 182 21.26 29.29 39.53
C ALA A 182 20.45 30.46 38.93
N GLY A 183 21.15 31.53 38.52
CA GLY A 183 20.53 32.67 37.84
C GLY A 183 19.90 32.27 36.50
N PRO A 184 18.89 33.00 35.97
CA PRO A 184 18.15 32.58 34.78
C PRO A 184 19.02 32.29 33.55
N LEU A 185 20.06 33.10 33.33
CA LEU A 185 20.99 32.93 32.21
C LEU A 185 21.91 31.72 32.42
N ALA A 186 22.51 31.61 33.61
CA ALA A 186 23.40 30.51 33.95
C ALA A 186 22.67 29.17 33.87
N ALA A 187 21.46 29.08 34.42
CA ALA A 187 20.65 27.86 34.36
C ALA A 187 20.28 27.47 32.93
N ALA A 188 19.97 28.44 32.06
CA ALA A 188 19.67 28.17 30.66
C ALA A 188 20.90 27.66 29.90
N VAL A 189 22.07 28.25 30.12
CA VAL A 189 23.31 27.87 29.42
C VAL A 189 23.88 26.56 29.97
N GLU A 190 24.13 26.48 31.27
CA GLU A 190 24.73 25.31 31.93
C GLU A 190 23.79 24.10 31.86
N GLY A 191 22.49 24.32 32.10
CA GLY A 191 21.48 23.27 32.01
C GLY A 191 21.34 22.70 30.60
N THR A 192 21.47 23.51 29.55
CA THR A 192 21.47 23.00 28.17
C THR A 192 22.79 22.31 27.83
N LEU A 193 23.94 22.91 28.15
CA LEU A 193 25.26 22.35 27.82
C LEU A 193 25.52 20.99 28.48
N GLU A 194 25.00 20.77 29.69
CA GLU A 194 25.13 19.50 30.41
C GLU A 194 24.49 18.32 29.66
N VAL A 195 23.38 18.56 28.93
CA VAL A 195 22.64 17.50 28.23
C VAL A 195 22.73 17.58 26.70
N ALA A 196 23.40 18.61 26.16
CA ALA A 196 23.45 18.86 24.71
C ALA A 196 24.02 17.67 23.90
N ALA A 197 25.14 17.10 24.34
CA ALA A 197 25.75 15.97 23.64
C ALA A 197 24.90 14.69 23.72
N PRO A 198 24.44 14.23 24.91
CA PRO A 198 23.52 13.10 25.00
C PRO A 198 22.24 13.27 24.17
N VAL A 199 21.65 14.46 24.16
CA VAL A 199 20.45 14.77 23.37
C VAL A 199 20.75 14.72 21.86
N ALA A 200 21.84 15.34 21.40
CA ALA A 200 22.21 15.29 19.98
C ALA A 200 22.46 13.85 19.49
N PHE A 201 23.20 13.03 20.27
CA PHE A 201 23.44 11.63 19.91
C PHE A 201 22.16 10.79 19.99
N SER A 202 21.29 11.07 20.95
CA SER A 202 19.98 10.44 21.01
C SER A 202 19.17 10.65 19.73
N VAL A 203 19.05 11.90 19.26
CA VAL A 203 18.31 12.16 18.02
C VAL A 203 18.99 11.54 16.82
N LEU A 204 20.32 11.58 16.76
CA LEU A 204 21.08 10.90 15.72
C LEU A 204 20.83 9.39 15.72
N THR A 205 20.66 8.73 16.88
CA THR A 205 20.31 7.31 16.94
C THR A 205 18.90 7.05 16.39
N THR A 206 17.95 7.95 16.65
CA THR A 206 16.60 7.86 16.08
C THR A 206 16.62 8.08 14.57
N ILE A 207 17.35 9.09 14.08
CA ILE A 207 17.60 9.33 12.65
C ILE A 207 18.25 8.08 12.02
N ALA A 208 19.25 7.48 12.68
CA ALA A 208 19.93 6.28 12.20
C ALA A 208 19.02 5.05 12.15
N ALA A 209 17.99 4.97 13.00
CA ALA A 209 16.97 3.93 12.91
C ALA A 209 16.12 4.07 11.63
N PHE A 210 15.74 5.30 11.27
CA PHE A 210 14.90 5.56 10.10
C PHE A 210 15.70 5.68 8.78
N TRP A 211 16.98 6.02 8.84
CA TRP A 211 17.81 6.29 7.66
C TRP A 211 17.89 5.12 6.67
N PRO A 212 18.16 3.87 7.08
CA PRO A 212 18.19 2.73 6.15
C PRO A 212 16.89 2.52 5.37
N LEU A 213 15.75 2.85 5.99
CA LEU A 213 14.42 2.68 5.39
C LEU A 213 14.17 3.60 4.18
N LEU A 214 14.99 4.63 3.98
CA LEU A 214 14.95 5.48 2.78
C LEU A 214 15.31 4.70 1.50
N TYR A 215 16.10 3.64 1.63
CA TYR A 215 16.62 2.84 0.52
C TYR A 215 15.79 1.60 0.21
N GLY A 216 14.63 1.44 0.86
CA GLY A 216 13.76 0.29 0.71
C GLY A 216 13.46 -0.07 -0.75
N VAL A 217 13.62 -1.35 -1.09
CA VAL A 217 13.38 -1.88 -2.45
C VAL A 217 11.90 -2.31 -2.61
N GLY A 218 11.42 -2.37 -3.85
CA GLY A 218 10.09 -2.88 -4.20
C GLY A 218 9.03 -1.79 -4.35
N ALA A 219 7.79 -2.20 -4.58
CA ALA A 219 6.68 -1.24 -4.68
C ALA A 219 6.48 -0.48 -3.36
N MET A 220 6.62 -1.19 -2.23
CA MET A 220 6.40 -0.65 -0.90
C MET A 220 7.53 0.28 -0.42
N GLY A 221 8.79 -0.04 -0.70
CA GLY A 221 9.90 0.85 -0.32
C GLY A 221 9.76 2.25 -0.92
N ARG A 222 9.33 2.35 -2.18
CA ARG A 222 9.05 3.64 -2.84
C ARG A 222 7.89 4.41 -2.21
N PHE A 223 6.88 3.71 -1.72
CA PHE A 223 5.71 4.30 -1.07
C PHE A 223 6.02 4.74 0.36
N ILE A 224 6.77 3.92 1.10
CA ILE A 224 7.03 4.09 2.53
C ILE A 224 8.18 5.06 2.80
N ARG A 225 9.13 5.27 1.87
CA ARG A 225 10.27 6.20 2.02
C ARG A 225 9.91 7.62 2.45
N VAL A 226 8.66 8.05 2.22
CA VAL A 226 8.15 9.36 2.62
C VAL A 226 8.12 9.50 4.14
N ILE A 227 7.80 8.42 4.87
CA ILE A 227 7.72 8.43 6.34
C ILE A 227 9.09 8.69 6.98
N PRO A 228 10.14 7.87 6.76
CA PRO A 228 11.46 8.13 7.34
C PRO A 228 12.01 9.49 6.89
N ALA A 229 11.77 9.92 5.66
CA ALA A 229 12.24 11.23 5.20
C ALA A 229 11.64 12.39 6.01
N VAL A 230 10.31 12.38 6.22
CA VAL A 230 9.65 13.41 7.05
C VAL A 230 10.11 13.31 8.50
N VAL A 231 10.23 12.10 9.05
CA VAL A 231 10.73 11.88 10.42
C VAL A 231 12.12 12.51 10.60
N ILE A 232 13.05 12.22 9.70
CA ILE A 232 14.42 12.74 9.77
C ILE A 232 14.44 14.27 9.68
N LEU A 233 13.64 14.87 8.79
CA LEU A 233 13.56 16.32 8.66
C LEU A 233 12.99 16.99 9.92
N VAL A 234 11.93 16.42 10.50
CA VAL A 234 11.31 16.94 11.71
C VAL A 234 12.24 16.80 12.92
N LEU A 235 12.90 15.64 13.09
CA LEU A 235 13.87 15.43 14.18
C LEU A 235 15.10 16.33 14.04
N THR A 236 15.56 16.59 12.82
CA THR A 236 16.63 17.58 12.58
C THR A 236 16.20 18.98 13.03
N GLY A 237 14.97 19.38 12.69
CA GLY A 237 14.39 20.64 13.17
C GLY A 237 14.23 20.69 14.69
N SER A 238 13.85 19.58 15.32
CA SER A 238 13.68 19.45 16.77
C SER A 238 14.97 19.67 17.55
N VAL A 239 16.09 19.07 17.11
CA VAL A 239 17.39 19.29 17.76
C VAL A 239 17.81 20.76 17.69
N LEU A 240 17.60 21.39 16.53
CA LEU A 240 17.90 22.80 16.36
C LEU A 240 17.03 23.68 17.28
N GLU A 241 15.76 23.33 17.42
CA GLU A 241 14.84 24.03 18.32
C GLU A 241 15.23 23.83 19.79
N ALA A 242 15.41 22.57 20.24
CA ALA A 242 15.68 22.22 21.62
C ALA A 242 17.02 22.76 22.15
N LEU A 243 18.06 22.83 21.29
CA LEU A 243 19.39 23.29 21.70
C LEU A 243 19.62 24.80 21.54
N PHE A 244 18.96 25.45 20.57
CA PHE A 244 19.23 26.86 20.26
C PHE A 244 18.06 27.79 20.60
N ILE A 245 16.82 27.37 20.35
CA ILE A 245 15.63 28.23 20.47
C ILE A 245 14.98 28.08 21.85
N LEU A 246 14.78 26.86 22.34
CA LEU A 246 14.15 26.63 23.63
C LEU A 246 14.89 27.31 24.81
N PRO A 247 16.24 27.25 24.93
CA PRO A 247 16.94 27.83 26.07
C PRO A 247 16.79 29.36 26.15
N SER A 248 16.72 30.06 25.02
CA SER A 248 16.53 31.52 25.00
C SER A 248 15.16 31.93 25.53
N HIS A 249 14.13 31.11 25.31
CA HIS A 249 12.78 31.37 25.82
C HIS A 249 12.62 30.97 27.30
N LEU A 250 13.33 29.93 27.73
CA LEU A 250 13.35 29.51 29.15
C LEU A 250 14.08 30.51 30.05
N TYR A 251 15.07 31.22 29.51
CA TYR A 251 15.73 32.34 30.18
C TYR A 251 14.74 33.43 30.65
N GLU A 252 13.83 33.85 29.77
CA GLU A 252 12.85 34.92 30.07
C GLU A 252 11.66 34.43 30.90
N SER A 253 11.48 33.12 31.00
CA SER A 253 10.33 32.53 31.67
C SER A 253 10.40 32.71 33.19
N ARG A 254 9.30 33.15 33.81
CA ARG A 254 9.18 33.20 35.27
C ARG A 254 8.88 31.81 35.82
N ILE A 255 9.56 31.41 36.90
CA ILE A 255 9.24 30.19 37.65
C ILE A 255 7.97 30.45 38.47
N PRO A 256 6.85 29.75 38.20
CA PRO A 256 5.67 29.86 39.03
C PRO A 256 5.97 29.27 40.42
N ARG A 257 5.60 29.98 41.50
CA ARG A 257 5.77 29.48 42.89
C ARG A 257 4.91 28.27 43.23
N LYS A 258 3.84 28.01 42.46
CA LYS A 258 2.97 26.85 42.68
C LYS A 258 3.54 25.63 41.95
N PRO A 259 3.79 24.51 42.65
CA PRO A 259 4.25 23.29 42.01
C PRO A 259 3.12 22.69 41.13
N PRO A 260 3.46 21.95 40.07
CA PRO A 260 2.49 21.27 39.22
C PRO A 260 1.56 20.34 40.02
N PRO A 261 0.30 20.11 39.60
CA PRO A 261 -0.69 19.39 40.40
C PRO A 261 -0.30 17.95 40.72
N LEU A 262 0.38 17.25 39.80
CA LEU A 262 0.84 15.87 39.99
C LEU A 262 2.32 15.76 40.42
N SER A 263 3.05 16.87 40.54
CA SER A 263 4.48 16.84 40.90
C SER A 263 4.74 16.19 42.28
N ARG A 264 4.03 16.64 43.33
CA ARG A 264 4.16 16.15 44.70
C ARG A 264 3.76 14.68 44.88
N PRO A 265 2.58 14.21 44.41
CA PRO A 265 2.24 12.79 44.54
C PRO A 265 3.17 11.90 43.71
N LEU A 266 3.65 12.38 42.56
CA LEU A 266 4.66 11.67 41.77
C LEU A 266 5.99 11.57 42.52
N GLU A 267 6.50 12.66 43.11
CA GLU A 267 7.72 12.63 43.92
C GLU A 267 7.58 11.69 45.12
N ALA A 268 6.44 11.73 45.81
CA ALA A 268 6.15 10.83 46.92
C ALA A 268 6.13 9.35 46.46
N PHE A 269 5.64 9.07 45.25
CA PHE A 269 5.67 7.74 44.66
C PHE A 269 7.12 7.32 44.27
N VAL A 270 7.86 8.21 43.63
CA VAL A 270 9.24 7.98 43.16
C VAL A 270 10.16 7.68 44.32
N TYR A 271 10.22 8.57 45.31
CA TYR A 271 11.10 8.44 46.48
C TYR A 271 10.56 7.50 47.56
N GLY A 272 9.31 7.05 47.45
CA GLY A 272 8.67 6.10 48.36
C GLY A 272 8.59 4.68 47.80
N PRO A 273 7.42 4.22 47.31
CA PRO A 273 7.19 2.86 46.85
C PRO A 273 8.09 2.45 45.68
N PHE A 274 8.30 3.33 44.69
CA PHE A 274 9.12 3.00 43.53
C PHE A 274 10.59 2.79 43.93
N ARG A 275 11.17 3.70 44.73
CA ARG A 275 12.52 3.54 45.27
C ARG A 275 12.70 2.20 46.00
N ARG A 276 11.75 1.81 46.86
CA ARG A 276 11.78 0.51 47.56
C ARG A 276 11.74 -0.67 46.58
N PHE A 277 10.92 -0.58 45.54
CA PHE A 277 10.84 -1.60 44.50
C PHE A 277 12.13 -1.68 43.68
N LEU A 278 12.67 -0.53 43.26
CA LEU A 278 13.94 -0.42 42.55
C LEU A 278 15.08 -1.02 43.36
N LEU A 279 15.21 -0.68 44.64
CA LEU A 279 16.27 -1.21 45.50
C LEU A 279 16.23 -2.75 45.58
N ARG A 280 15.05 -3.34 45.75
CA ARG A 280 14.88 -4.80 45.71
C ARG A 280 15.23 -5.39 44.35
N ALA A 281 14.84 -4.71 43.26
CA ALA A 281 15.16 -5.14 41.90
C ALA A 281 16.68 -5.12 41.64
N LEU A 282 17.39 -4.10 42.16
CA LEU A 282 18.85 -3.98 42.07
C LEU A 282 19.57 -5.03 42.91
N GLU A 283 19.05 -5.37 44.10
CA GLU A 283 19.58 -6.46 44.94
C GLU A 283 19.42 -7.82 44.26
N LEU A 284 18.24 -8.07 43.69
CA LEU A 284 17.90 -9.28 42.95
C LEU A 284 18.14 -9.13 41.44
N ARG A 285 19.14 -8.33 41.02
CA ARG A 285 19.41 -7.96 39.62
C ARG A 285 19.40 -9.14 38.65
N TRP A 286 20.03 -10.26 39.00
CA TRP A 286 20.05 -11.47 38.15
C TRP A 286 18.66 -12.09 37.97
N PHE A 287 17.85 -12.11 39.03
CA PHE A 287 16.47 -12.59 38.96
C PHE A 287 15.60 -11.63 38.14
N THR A 288 15.73 -10.32 38.35
CA THR A 288 15.01 -9.29 37.59
C THR A 288 15.27 -9.42 36.09
N VAL A 289 16.54 -9.48 35.69
CA VAL A 289 16.92 -9.66 34.28
C VAL A 289 16.42 -11.01 33.74
N SER A 290 16.58 -12.09 34.50
CA SER A 290 16.11 -13.42 34.07
C SER A 290 14.59 -13.49 33.91
N ALA A 291 13.83 -12.84 34.80
CA ALA A 291 12.37 -12.77 34.72
C ALA A 291 11.90 -11.99 33.48
N LEU A 292 12.58 -10.88 33.17
CA LEU A 292 12.32 -10.13 31.94
C LEU A 292 12.66 -10.97 30.70
N VAL A 293 13.81 -11.64 30.68
CA VAL A 293 14.20 -12.54 29.58
C VAL A 293 13.19 -13.69 29.43
N ALA A 294 12.70 -14.27 30.53
CA ALA A 294 11.66 -15.29 30.50
C ALA A 294 10.36 -14.75 29.87
N LEU A 295 9.94 -13.54 30.23
CA LEU A 295 8.78 -12.88 29.62
C LEU A 295 8.98 -12.67 28.10
N LEU A 296 10.18 -12.27 27.68
CA LEU A 296 10.53 -12.15 26.27
C LEU A 296 10.39 -13.51 25.55
N LEU A 297 10.93 -14.58 26.13
CA LEU A 297 10.82 -15.93 25.56
C LEU A 297 9.36 -16.41 25.46
N VAL A 298 8.54 -16.12 26.47
CA VAL A 298 7.10 -16.43 26.45
C VAL A 298 6.41 -15.71 25.28
N VAL A 299 6.64 -14.41 25.10
CA VAL A 299 6.01 -13.64 24.02
C VAL A 299 6.50 -14.09 22.64
N PHE A 300 7.79 -14.39 22.49
CA PHE A 300 8.32 -14.98 21.26
C PHE A 300 7.72 -16.36 20.98
N SER A 301 7.48 -17.19 22.00
CA SER A 301 6.84 -18.49 21.84
C SER A 301 5.39 -18.38 21.37
N LEU A 302 4.64 -17.36 21.80
CA LEU A 302 3.27 -17.09 21.33
C LEU A 302 3.24 -16.72 19.84
N TRP A 303 4.24 -15.97 19.39
CA TRP A 303 4.41 -15.64 17.97
C TRP A 303 4.78 -16.87 17.14
N LEU A 304 5.80 -17.63 17.56
CA LEU A 304 6.21 -18.87 16.87
C LEU A 304 5.12 -19.95 16.88
N GLY A 305 4.30 -19.99 17.93
CA GLY A 305 3.16 -20.88 18.08
C GLY A 305 1.92 -20.49 17.26
N GLY A 306 1.99 -19.41 16.47
CA GLY A 306 0.92 -19.00 15.56
C GLY A 306 -0.29 -18.31 16.23
N ARG A 307 -0.18 -17.94 17.51
CA ARG A 307 -1.23 -17.17 18.21
C ARG A 307 -1.24 -15.71 17.76
N ILE A 308 -0.07 -15.17 17.44
CA ILE A 308 0.08 -13.86 16.79
C ILE A 308 0.40 -14.11 15.31
N ARG A 309 -0.60 -13.90 14.44
CA ARG A 309 -0.44 -14.13 13.01
C ARG A 309 0.23 -12.93 12.32
N PHE A 310 0.97 -13.23 11.27
CA PHE A 310 1.55 -12.24 10.37
C PHE A 310 0.79 -12.22 9.05
N THR A 311 0.39 -11.03 8.63
CA THR A 311 -0.14 -10.74 7.30
C THR A 311 0.76 -9.73 6.63
N PHE A 312 1.14 -9.92 5.37
CA PHE A 312 2.06 -8.99 4.72
C PHE A 312 1.44 -7.59 4.60
N PHE A 313 0.20 -7.53 4.12
CA PHE A 313 -0.56 -6.29 4.02
C PHE A 313 -1.95 -6.47 4.65
N PRO A 314 -2.31 -5.65 5.65
CA PRO A 314 -3.63 -5.75 6.27
C PRO A 314 -4.70 -5.40 5.23
N LYS A 315 -5.74 -6.23 5.12
CA LYS A 315 -6.88 -5.93 4.26
C LYS A 315 -7.59 -4.70 4.80
N VAL A 316 -7.58 -3.63 4.01
CA VAL A 316 -8.34 -2.42 4.31
C VAL A 316 -9.58 -2.42 3.44
N GLU A 317 -10.73 -2.50 4.10
CA GLU A 317 -12.02 -2.39 3.44
C GLU A 317 -12.11 -1.10 2.60
N GLY A 318 -12.68 -1.20 1.41
CA GLY A 318 -12.91 -0.08 0.51
C GLY A 318 -14.31 0.49 0.67
N ASN A 319 -14.55 1.67 0.09
CA ASN A 319 -15.91 2.22 -0.11
C ASN A 319 -16.55 1.71 -1.41
N ARG A 320 -16.07 0.61 -1.97
CA ARG A 320 -16.62 0.04 -3.20
C ARG A 320 -16.55 -1.47 -3.16
N MET A 321 -17.53 -2.08 -3.79
CA MET A 321 -17.65 -3.50 -4.02
C MET A 321 -17.54 -3.71 -5.51
N VAL A 322 -16.63 -4.57 -5.95
CA VAL A 322 -16.44 -4.85 -7.37
C VAL A 322 -16.63 -6.34 -7.62
N ALA A 323 -17.50 -6.69 -8.58
CA ALA A 323 -17.60 -8.03 -9.13
C ALA A 323 -17.08 -8.01 -10.56
N THR A 324 -16.14 -8.90 -10.88
CA THR A 324 -15.59 -9.05 -12.24
C THR A 324 -16.01 -10.39 -12.80
N LEU A 325 -16.71 -10.35 -13.93
CA LEU A 325 -17.29 -11.49 -14.64
C LEU A 325 -16.48 -11.76 -15.91
N HIS A 326 -16.00 -12.98 -16.05
CA HIS A 326 -15.48 -13.51 -17.31
C HIS A 326 -16.41 -14.60 -17.82
N MET A 327 -17.03 -14.34 -18.96
CA MET A 327 -17.76 -15.34 -19.74
C MET A 327 -16.77 -16.13 -20.61
N PRO A 328 -17.17 -17.30 -21.14
CA PRO A 328 -16.38 -17.99 -22.15
C PRO A 328 -16.01 -17.05 -23.33
N PRO A 329 -14.74 -17.05 -23.78
CA PRO A 329 -14.31 -16.24 -24.92
C PRO A 329 -15.20 -16.48 -26.15
N GLY A 330 -15.59 -15.39 -26.83
CA GLY A 330 -16.52 -15.45 -27.96
C GLY A 330 -17.98 -15.19 -27.60
N THR A 331 -18.32 -15.13 -26.30
CA THR A 331 -19.65 -14.70 -25.84
C THR A 331 -19.98 -13.28 -26.36
N PRO A 332 -21.16 -13.07 -26.98
CA PRO A 332 -21.64 -11.76 -27.39
C PRO A 332 -21.84 -10.82 -26.18
N ILE A 333 -21.66 -9.51 -26.40
CA ILE A 333 -21.78 -8.52 -25.32
C ILE A 333 -23.17 -8.55 -24.68
N GLU A 334 -24.21 -8.88 -25.44
CA GLU A 334 -25.61 -8.87 -25.01
C GLU A 334 -25.86 -9.95 -23.95
N GLU A 335 -25.27 -11.14 -24.13
CA GLU A 335 -25.36 -12.24 -23.15
C GLU A 335 -24.51 -11.94 -21.91
N THR A 336 -23.33 -11.33 -22.09
CA THR A 336 -22.51 -10.84 -20.97
C THR A 336 -23.28 -9.78 -20.17
N LEU A 337 -23.95 -8.84 -20.84
CA LEU A 337 -24.78 -7.80 -20.23
C LEU A 337 -25.97 -8.36 -19.46
N LYS A 338 -26.64 -9.38 -20.02
CA LYS A 338 -27.75 -10.06 -19.34
C LYS A 338 -27.29 -10.74 -18.05
N THR A 339 -26.10 -11.33 -18.06
CA THR A 339 -25.53 -12.03 -16.89
C THR A 339 -25.03 -11.04 -15.84
N VAL A 340 -24.29 -9.99 -16.25
CA VAL A 340 -23.76 -8.99 -15.31
C VAL A 340 -24.88 -8.17 -14.64
N ARG A 341 -26.01 -7.93 -15.31
CA ARG A 341 -27.19 -7.31 -14.68
C ARG A 341 -27.81 -8.16 -13.58
N ARG A 342 -27.78 -9.50 -13.72
CA ARG A 342 -28.20 -10.42 -12.64
C ARG A 342 -27.28 -10.30 -11.44
N VAL A 343 -25.97 -10.17 -11.68
CA VAL A 343 -24.94 -9.95 -10.64
C VAL A 343 -25.14 -8.60 -9.94
N GLU A 344 -25.36 -7.52 -10.69
CA GLU A 344 -25.65 -6.19 -10.14
C GLU A 344 -26.93 -6.20 -9.27
N ALA A 345 -28.02 -6.78 -9.79
CA ALA A 345 -29.30 -6.82 -9.08
C ALA A 345 -29.19 -7.57 -7.73
N ALA A 346 -28.43 -8.68 -7.70
CA ALA A 346 -28.15 -9.40 -6.45
C ALA A 346 -27.35 -8.54 -5.46
N GLY A 347 -26.35 -7.79 -5.93
CA GLY A 347 -25.54 -6.89 -5.10
C GLY A 347 -26.35 -5.73 -4.53
N LEU A 348 -27.14 -5.08 -5.37
CA LEU A 348 -28.07 -4.03 -4.95
C LEU A 348 -29.06 -4.57 -3.93
N LYS A 349 -29.63 -5.76 -4.12
CA LYS A 349 -30.54 -6.37 -3.14
C LYS A 349 -29.89 -6.54 -1.77
N VAL A 350 -28.65 -7.02 -1.72
CA VAL A 350 -27.87 -7.16 -0.47
C VAL A 350 -27.67 -5.81 0.21
N VAL A 351 -27.30 -4.77 -0.55
CA VAL A 351 -27.12 -3.41 0.00
C VAL A 351 -28.44 -2.87 0.55
N HIS A 352 -29.54 -2.91 -0.20
CA HIS A 352 -30.84 -2.42 0.25
C HIS A 352 -31.41 -3.22 1.43
N GLU A 353 -31.12 -4.52 1.54
CA GLU A 353 -31.45 -5.31 2.74
C GLU A 353 -30.67 -4.86 3.96
N ALA A 354 -29.37 -4.57 3.80
CA ALA A 354 -28.54 -4.01 4.87
C ALA A 354 -29.00 -2.59 5.28
N GLU A 355 -29.37 -1.74 4.32
CA GLU A 355 -29.96 -0.42 4.56
C GLU A 355 -31.25 -0.52 5.39
N ARG A 356 -32.17 -1.41 5.00
CA ARG A 356 -33.44 -1.63 5.72
C ARG A 356 -33.23 -2.15 7.14
N ARG A 357 -32.26 -3.06 7.35
CA ARG A 357 -31.97 -3.62 8.69
C ARG A 357 -31.31 -2.60 9.62
N ARG A 358 -30.52 -1.68 9.08
CA ARG A 358 -29.70 -0.75 9.89
C ARG A 358 -30.25 0.68 9.92
N GLY A 359 -31.19 1.03 9.04
CA GLY A 359 -31.77 2.37 8.95
C GLY A 359 -30.80 3.45 8.45
N ILE A 360 -29.74 3.07 7.74
CA ILE A 360 -28.72 4.00 7.21
C ILE A 360 -28.59 3.82 5.69
N PRO A 361 -28.46 4.91 4.90
CA PRO A 361 -28.16 4.80 3.47
C PRO A 361 -26.73 4.30 3.28
N LEU A 362 -26.56 3.31 2.40
CA LEU A 362 -25.30 2.64 2.12
C LEU A 362 -24.86 2.82 0.66
N LEU A 363 -25.78 2.97 -0.29
CA LEU A 363 -25.48 3.10 -1.71
C LEU A 363 -25.19 4.56 -2.12
N GLU A 364 -24.06 4.82 -2.78
CA GLU A 364 -23.82 6.07 -3.52
C GLU A 364 -24.27 5.93 -4.98
N TYR A 365 -23.70 4.95 -5.69
CA TYR A 365 -24.06 4.64 -7.08
C TYR A 365 -23.70 3.19 -7.43
N SER A 366 -24.27 2.68 -8.52
CA SER A 366 -23.81 1.47 -9.22
C SER A 366 -23.35 1.79 -10.63
N THR A 367 -22.34 1.04 -11.08
CA THR A 367 -21.85 1.10 -12.46
C THR A 367 -21.64 -0.29 -13.01
N ILE A 368 -22.04 -0.48 -14.27
CA ILE A 368 -21.67 -1.66 -15.07
C ILE A 368 -20.72 -1.19 -16.16
N SER A 369 -19.61 -1.88 -16.32
CA SER A 369 -18.79 -1.82 -17.52
C SER A 369 -18.81 -3.20 -18.16
N ALA A 370 -19.42 -3.33 -19.34
CA ALA A 370 -19.36 -4.52 -20.15
C ALA A 370 -18.43 -4.26 -21.32
N GLY A 371 -17.62 -5.24 -21.69
CA GLY A 371 -16.60 -5.06 -22.71
C GLY A 371 -15.24 -4.63 -22.19
N ALA A 372 -15.18 -4.16 -20.94
CA ALA A 372 -13.94 -3.92 -20.24
C ALA A 372 -14.06 -4.28 -18.75
N THR A 373 -12.96 -4.68 -18.14
CA THR A 373 -12.85 -4.78 -16.69
C THR A 373 -12.60 -3.42 -16.05
N ILE A 374 -13.08 -3.24 -14.81
CA ILE A 374 -12.85 -2.01 -14.05
C ILE A 374 -11.43 -2.04 -13.47
N VAL A 375 -10.61 -1.07 -13.85
CA VAL A 375 -9.26 -0.90 -13.29
C VAL A 375 -9.33 -0.12 -11.97
N GLY A 376 -8.65 -0.63 -10.94
CA GLY A 376 -8.59 0.04 -9.65
C GLY A 376 -7.83 1.39 -9.66
N PRO A 377 -7.90 2.18 -8.56
CA PRO A 377 -7.29 3.51 -8.44
C PRO A 377 -5.78 3.58 -8.69
N HIS A 378 -5.09 2.44 -8.66
CA HIS A 378 -3.63 2.32 -8.81
C HIS A 378 -3.20 1.86 -10.21
N GLY A 379 -4.14 1.72 -11.16
CA GLY A 379 -3.85 1.37 -12.54
C GLY A 379 -3.77 -0.14 -12.80
N GLY A 380 -3.53 -0.46 -14.07
CA GLY A 380 -3.67 -1.78 -14.68
C GLY A 380 -4.13 -1.61 -16.13
N VAL A 381 -3.86 -2.58 -16.99
CA VAL A 381 -4.43 -2.58 -18.34
C VAL A 381 -5.82 -3.20 -18.20
N PRO A 382 -6.91 -2.48 -18.53
CA PRO A 382 -8.22 -3.09 -18.57
C PRO A 382 -8.20 -4.23 -19.58
N GLU A 383 -8.73 -5.37 -19.19
CA GLU A 383 -8.98 -6.43 -20.13
C GLU A 383 -10.16 -5.99 -20.99
N LEU A 384 -10.02 -6.13 -22.32
CA LEU A 384 -11.00 -5.68 -23.29
C LEU A 384 -11.57 -6.89 -24.02
N GLY A 385 -12.89 -6.96 -24.13
CA GLY A 385 -13.57 -7.96 -24.93
C GLY A 385 -15.04 -8.15 -24.57
N SER A 386 -15.84 -8.56 -25.55
CA SER A 386 -17.29 -8.81 -25.40
C SER A 386 -17.68 -9.77 -24.27
N HIS A 387 -16.75 -10.61 -23.82
CA HIS A 387 -16.92 -11.67 -22.82
C HIS A 387 -16.58 -11.22 -21.40
N VAL A 388 -16.05 -10.01 -21.20
CA VAL A 388 -15.71 -9.50 -19.86
C VAL A 388 -16.68 -8.41 -19.45
N ALA A 389 -17.02 -8.38 -18.17
CA ALA A 389 -17.77 -7.29 -17.59
C ALA A 389 -17.43 -7.12 -16.11
N ALA A 390 -17.71 -5.95 -15.56
CA ALA A 390 -17.55 -5.66 -14.16
C ALA A 390 -18.70 -4.79 -13.64
N VAL A 391 -19.08 -5.04 -12.39
CA VAL A 391 -20.00 -4.22 -11.61
C VAL A 391 -19.21 -3.54 -10.52
N GLU A 392 -19.26 -2.22 -10.42
CA GLU A 392 -18.81 -1.48 -9.24
C GLU A 392 -20.04 -0.89 -8.53
N ILE A 393 -20.26 -1.33 -7.29
CA ILE A 393 -21.23 -0.75 -6.35
C ILE A 393 -20.44 0.11 -5.38
N ARG A 394 -20.64 1.42 -5.43
CA ARG A 394 -20.00 2.34 -4.51
C ARG A 394 -20.86 2.55 -3.28
N LEU A 395 -20.22 2.39 -2.13
CA LEU A 395 -20.82 2.57 -0.83
C LEU A 395 -20.49 3.96 -0.26
N VAL A 396 -21.37 4.46 0.58
CA VAL A 396 -21.13 5.63 1.42
C VAL A 396 -19.86 5.38 2.26
N PRO A 397 -19.03 6.42 2.52
CA PRO A 397 -17.79 6.28 3.27
C PRO A 397 -17.97 5.58 4.62
N LEU A 398 -17.00 4.73 4.99
CA LEU A 398 -17.02 3.95 6.24
C LEU A 398 -17.25 4.80 7.50
N GLU A 399 -16.82 6.06 7.49
CA GLU A 399 -17.06 7.03 8.56
C GLU A 399 -18.56 7.34 8.79
N ARG A 400 -19.39 7.14 7.76
CA ARG A 400 -20.85 7.36 7.77
C ARG A 400 -21.68 6.07 7.83
N ARG A 401 -21.03 4.90 7.83
CA ARG A 401 -21.69 3.58 7.99
C ARG A 401 -21.07 2.74 9.11
N PRO A 402 -21.12 3.21 10.37
CA PRO A 402 -20.49 2.51 11.49
C PRO A 402 -21.08 1.11 11.66
N GLY A 403 -20.20 0.11 11.79
CA GLY A 403 -20.58 -1.28 12.04
C GLY A 403 -21.10 -2.05 10.81
N VAL A 404 -20.96 -1.50 9.60
CA VAL A 404 -21.27 -2.21 8.34
C VAL A 404 -19.97 -2.44 7.56
N SER A 405 -19.50 -3.68 7.58
CA SER A 405 -18.28 -4.09 6.87
C SER A 405 -18.51 -4.22 5.36
N THR A 406 -17.57 -3.72 4.56
CA THR A 406 -17.59 -3.98 3.11
C THR A 406 -17.38 -5.47 2.81
N GLU A 407 -16.51 -6.14 3.56
CA GLU A 407 -16.21 -7.56 3.38
C GLU A 407 -17.44 -8.43 3.65
N GLU A 408 -18.20 -8.13 4.71
CA GLU A 408 -19.46 -8.81 5.00
C GLU A 408 -20.47 -8.64 3.87
N LEU A 409 -20.61 -7.43 3.32
CA LEU A 409 -21.48 -7.15 2.19
C LEU A 409 -21.00 -7.88 0.93
N VAL A 410 -19.69 -7.96 0.68
CA VAL A 410 -19.11 -8.69 -0.46
C VAL A 410 -19.33 -10.19 -0.32
N ALA A 411 -19.15 -10.75 0.88
CA ALA A 411 -19.41 -12.15 1.16
C ALA A 411 -20.91 -12.48 1.00
N ALA A 412 -21.80 -11.59 1.45
CA ALA A 412 -23.23 -11.70 1.25
C ALA A 412 -23.60 -11.58 -0.24
N TRP A 413 -22.96 -10.69 -0.99
CA TRP A 413 -23.14 -10.55 -2.44
C TRP A 413 -22.71 -11.82 -3.17
N ARG A 414 -21.54 -12.39 -2.84
CA ARG A 414 -21.07 -13.67 -3.37
C ARG A 414 -22.09 -14.78 -3.11
N LYS A 415 -22.60 -14.88 -1.88
CA LYS A 415 -23.61 -15.88 -1.50
C LYS A 415 -24.95 -15.67 -2.22
N ALA A 416 -25.36 -14.41 -2.42
CA ALA A 416 -26.61 -14.06 -3.08
C ALA A 416 -26.60 -14.33 -4.59
N VAL A 417 -25.44 -14.17 -5.24
CA VAL A 417 -25.26 -14.53 -6.65
C VAL A 417 -25.21 -16.05 -6.82
N GLY A 418 -24.55 -16.76 -5.89
CA GLY A 418 -24.40 -18.21 -5.95
C GLY A 418 -23.44 -18.65 -7.06
N ASN A 419 -23.56 -19.92 -7.46
CA ASN A 419 -22.77 -20.45 -8.57
C ASN A 419 -23.39 -20.02 -9.91
N LEU A 420 -22.57 -19.55 -10.85
CA LEU A 420 -22.96 -19.16 -12.21
C LEU A 420 -22.29 -20.12 -13.20
N PRO A 421 -22.96 -21.21 -13.60
CA PRO A 421 -22.37 -22.21 -14.50
C PRO A 421 -22.01 -21.65 -15.88
N GLU A 422 -22.73 -20.62 -16.35
CA GLU A 422 -22.43 -19.94 -17.61
C GLU A 422 -21.18 -19.04 -17.56
N ALA A 423 -20.66 -18.72 -16.37
CA ALA A 423 -19.48 -17.90 -16.20
C ALA A 423 -18.22 -18.77 -16.07
N ARG A 424 -17.13 -18.37 -16.75
CA ARG A 424 -15.82 -18.99 -16.59
C ARG A 424 -15.22 -18.65 -15.22
N SER A 425 -15.31 -17.38 -14.83
CA SER A 425 -14.93 -16.93 -13.50
C SER A 425 -15.79 -15.73 -13.09
N LEU A 426 -16.06 -15.66 -11.79
CA LEU A 426 -16.68 -14.51 -11.15
C LEU A 426 -15.92 -14.22 -9.86
N THR A 427 -15.22 -13.10 -9.82
CA THR A 427 -14.44 -12.69 -8.65
C THR A 427 -15.08 -11.49 -7.99
N PHE A 428 -14.98 -11.44 -6.67
CA PHE A 428 -15.48 -10.32 -5.87
C PHE A 428 -14.34 -9.69 -5.09
N SER A 429 -14.32 -8.35 -5.02
CA SER A 429 -13.36 -7.62 -4.21
C SER A 429 -14.03 -6.43 -3.51
N GLY A 430 -13.66 -6.23 -2.25
CA GLY A 430 -14.08 -5.08 -1.45
C GLY A 430 -12.91 -4.26 -0.95
N GLU A 431 -11.69 -4.53 -1.43
CA GLU A 431 -10.44 -4.00 -0.86
C GLU A 431 -10.10 -2.62 -1.44
N PHE A 432 -9.60 -1.73 -0.59
CA PHE A 432 -9.11 -0.41 -0.99
C PHE A 432 -7.81 -0.50 -1.81
N PHE A 433 -6.94 -1.45 -1.47
CA PHE A 433 -5.60 -1.60 -2.04
C PHE A 433 -5.22 -3.09 -2.10
N SER A 434 -4.61 -3.51 -3.21
CA SER A 434 -4.06 -4.86 -3.40
C SER A 434 -2.73 -4.78 -4.14
N ILE A 435 -1.75 -5.59 -3.71
CA ILE A 435 -0.42 -5.73 -4.34
C ILE A 435 -0.39 -6.95 -5.28
N GLY A 436 -1.56 -7.55 -5.52
CA GLY A 436 -1.74 -8.84 -6.16
C GLY A 436 -2.39 -9.84 -5.21
N LYS A 437 -2.76 -11.01 -5.75
CA LYS A 437 -3.40 -12.07 -4.97
C LYS A 437 -2.46 -12.56 -3.86
N PRO A 438 -2.96 -12.85 -2.64
CA PRO A 438 -2.16 -13.38 -1.55
C PRO A 438 -1.45 -14.69 -1.96
N VAL A 439 -2.17 -15.63 -2.56
CA VAL A 439 -1.56 -16.83 -3.11
C VAL A 439 -1.44 -16.67 -4.62
N ALA A 440 -0.21 -16.64 -5.12
CA ALA A 440 0.06 -16.67 -6.56
C ALA A 440 1.35 -17.45 -6.85
N VAL A 441 1.24 -18.49 -7.66
CA VAL A 441 2.36 -19.36 -8.05
C VAL A 441 2.48 -19.34 -9.58
N ALA A 442 3.64 -18.92 -10.09
CA ALA A 442 3.97 -19.04 -11.50
C ALA A 442 4.57 -20.42 -11.76
N LEU A 443 3.94 -21.22 -12.60
CA LEU A 443 4.41 -22.51 -13.08
C LEU A 443 4.99 -22.37 -14.48
N SER A 444 6.09 -23.07 -14.77
CA SER A 444 6.74 -23.07 -16.08
C SER A 444 7.32 -24.44 -16.39
N HIS A 445 7.08 -24.89 -17.63
CA HIS A 445 7.54 -26.16 -18.16
C HIS A 445 7.77 -26.01 -19.68
N TYR A 446 8.65 -26.83 -20.26
CA TYR A 446 8.93 -26.79 -21.71
C TYR A 446 7.79 -27.42 -22.53
N ASP A 447 7.25 -28.53 -22.04
CA ASP A 447 6.06 -29.19 -22.58
C ASP A 447 4.78 -28.50 -22.06
N GLU A 448 3.89 -28.12 -22.97
CA GLU A 448 2.64 -27.42 -22.68
C GLU A 448 1.57 -28.33 -22.07
N GLU A 449 1.49 -29.59 -22.46
CA GLU A 449 0.49 -30.52 -21.92
C GLU A 449 0.82 -30.86 -20.47
N LEU A 450 2.11 -31.11 -20.18
CA LEU A 450 2.58 -31.30 -18.81
C LEU A 450 2.39 -30.05 -17.95
N LEU A 451 2.56 -28.85 -18.52
CA LEU A 451 2.28 -27.60 -17.81
C LEU A 451 0.80 -27.48 -17.43
N LYS A 452 -0.12 -27.77 -18.37
CA LYS A 452 -1.57 -27.76 -18.13
C LYS A 452 -1.96 -28.78 -17.06
N ALA A 453 -1.43 -30.00 -17.13
CA ALA A 453 -1.67 -31.02 -16.12
C ALA A 453 -1.18 -30.60 -14.72
N ALA A 454 0.00 -29.98 -14.63
CA ALA A 454 0.54 -29.47 -13.38
C ALA A 454 -0.30 -28.31 -12.79
N VAL A 455 -0.85 -27.45 -13.65
CA VAL A 455 -1.77 -26.37 -13.26
C VAL A 455 -3.05 -26.92 -12.67
N GLU A 456 -3.69 -27.91 -13.31
CA GLU A 456 -4.90 -28.54 -12.79
C GLU A 456 -4.66 -29.27 -11.46
N ASP A 457 -3.55 -30.01 -11.33
CA ASP A 457 -3.17 -30.68 -10.08
C ASP A 457 -2.96 -29.65 -8.95
N LEU A 458 -2.28 -28.53 -9.24
CA LEU A 458 -2.13 -27.45 -8.25
C LEU A 458 -3.47 -26.83 -7.86
N LYS A 459 -4.36 -26.52 -8.83
CA LYS A 459 -5.69 -25.99 -8.54
C LYS A 459 -6.52 -26.94 -7.68
N ALA A 460 -6.51 -28.24 -7.99
CA ALA A 460 -7.22 -29.24 -7.21
C ALA A 460 -6.74 -29.29 -5.74
N ARG A 461 -5.42 -29.20 -5.53
CA ARG A 461 -4.83 -29.16 -4.18
C ARG A 461 -5.16 -27.87 -3.43
N LEU A 462 -5.13 -26.72 -4.11
CA LEU A 462 -5.47 -25.42 -3.51
C LEU A 462 -6.94 -25.39 -3.05
N ARG A 463 -7.87 -25.96 -3.82
CA ARG A 463 -9.29 -26.06 -3.45
C ARG A 463 -9.57 -26.93 -2.22
N GLN A 464 -8.63 -27.78 -1.81
CA GLN A 464 -8.74 -28.62 -0.61
C GLN A 464 -8.24 -27.91 0.66
N ILE A 465 -7.58 -26.76 0.55
CA ILE A 465 -7.04 -26.03 1.69
C ILE A 465 -8.15 -25.14 2.26
N GLN A 466 -8.57 -25.42 3.49
CA GLN A 466 -9.47 -24.55 4.23
C GLN A 466 -8.86 -23.14 4.38
N GLY A 467 -9.66 -22.11 4.16
CA GLY A 467 -9.22 -20.71 4.12
C GLY A 467 -8.78 -20.21 2.74
N LEU A 468 -8.72 -21.05 1.69
CA LEU A 468 -8.50 -20.60 0.30
C LEU A 468 -9.81 -20.58 -0.50
N TYR A 469 -10.03 -19.51 -1.26
CA TYR A 469 -11.17 -19.38 -2.15
C TYR A 469 -10.81 -18.63 -3.45
N ASP A 470 -11.76 -18.55 -4.40
CA ASP A 470 -11.57 -17.94 -5.72
C ASP A 470 -10.28 -18.43 -6.43
N VAL A 471 -10.07 -19.76 -6.44
CA VAL A 471 -8.90 -20.41 -7.07
C VAL A 471 -9.04 -20.37 -8.60
N GLU A 472 -8.14 -19.65 -9.25
CA GLU A 472 -8.12 -19.40 -10.69
C GLU A 472 -6.72 -19.61 -11.29
N ASP A 473 -6.63 -19.61 -12.61
CA ASP A 473 -5.37 -19.58 -13.34
C ASP A 473 -5.41 -18.54 -14.47
N SER A 474 -4.23 -18.18 -14.97
CA SER A 474 -4.07 -17.18 -16.03
C SER A 474 -4.11 -17.74 -17.45
N LEU A 475 -4.44 -19.03 -17.64
CA LEU A 475 -4.52 -19.63 -18.97
C LEU A 475 -5.86 -19.27 -19.62
N GLU A 476 -5.90 -18.20 -20.39
CA GLU A 476 -7.06 -17.89 -21.24
C GLU A 476 -6.97 -18.69 -22.54
N GLU A 477 -7.92 -19.61 -22.73
CA GLU A 477 -8.13 -20.24 -24.03
C GLU A 477 -8.61 -19.18 -25.02
N GLY A 478 -7.99 -19.11 -26.20
CA GLY A 478 -8.40 -18.16 -27.24
C GLY A 478 -9.85 -18.32 -27.65
N LYS A 479 -10.38 -17.26 -28.27
CA LYS A 479 -11.52 -17.43 -29.18
C LYS A 479 -11.15 -18.47 -30.23
N GLU A 480 -12.12 -19.25 -30.68
CA GLU A 480 -11.94 -20.06 -31.88
C GLU A 480 -11.63 -19.12 -33.05
N GLU A 481 -10.43 -19.30 -33.61
CA GLU A 481 -10.00 -18.60 -34.80
C GLU A 481 -10.34 -19.47 -36.00
N LEU A 482 -11.02 -18.86 -36.98
CA LEU A 482 -11.14 -19.47 -38.29
C LEU A 482 -9.82 -19.24 -39.04
N ARG A 483 -9.01 -20.28 -39.15
CA ARG A 483 -7.75 -20.26 -39.88
C ARG A 483 -7.95 -20.84 -41.28
N PHE A 484 -7.13 -20.40 -42.22
CA PHE A 484 -7.17 -20.86 -43.60
C PHE A 484 -5.90 -21.61 -43.92
N ARG A 485 -6.01 -22.88 -44.32
CA ARG A 485 -4.92 -23.66 -44.89
C ARG A 485 -5.02 -23.56 -46.41
N LEU A 486 -3.94 -23.13 -47.07
CA LEU A 486 -3.92 -23.12 -48.52
C LEU A 486 -3.93 -24.54 -49.08
N LYS A 487 -4.77 -24.79 -50.08
CA LYS A 487 -4.76 -26.03 -50.84
C LYS A 487 -3.65 -26.01 -51.92
N PRO A 488 -3.18 -27.16 -52.42
CA PRO A 488 -2.16 -27.23 -53.47
C PRO A 488 -2.45 -26.35 -54.70
N GLU A 489 -3.73 -26.28 -55.09
CA GLU A 489 -4.23 -25.53 -56.25
C GLU A 489 -3.97 -24.02 -56.10
N ALA A 490 -3.99 -23.49 -54.87
CA ALA A 490 -3.72 -22.08 -54.60
C ALA A 490 -2.31 -21.67 -55.04
N TYR A 491 -1.31 -22.54 -54.82
CA TYR A 491 0.07 -22.27 -55.20
C TYR A 491 0.24 -22.22 -56.72
N THR A 492 -0.48 -23.08 -57.46
CA THR A 492 -0.45 -23.08 -58.94
C THR A 492 -1.04 -21.81 -59.54
N LEU A 493 -2.01 -21.20 -58.84
CA LEU A 493 -2.69 -19.97 -59.24
C LEU A 493 -2.01 -18.70 -58.72
N GLY A 494 -0.85 -18.82 -58.05
CA GLY A 494 -0.13 -17.69 -57.45
C GLY A 494 -0.87 -17.05 -56.28
N ILE A 495 -1.82 -17.76 -55.65
CA ILE A 495 -2.58 -17.25 -54.51
C ILE A 495 -1.78 -17.48 -53.23
N SER A 496 -1.44 -16.38 -52.57
CA SER A 496 -0.79 -16.40 -51.26
C SER A 496 -1.83 -16.32 -50.13
N LEU A 497 -1.41 -16.68 -48.92
CA LEU A 497 -2.22 -16.52 -47.71
C LEU A 497 -2.61 -15.05 -47.49
N ARG A 498 -1.80 -14.09 -47.96
CA ARG A 498 -2.10 -12.66 -47.89
C ARG A 498 -3.32 -12.31 -48.76
N HIS A 499 -3.45 -12.88 -49.95
CA HIS A 499 -4.62 -12.65 -50.82
C HIS A 499 -5.89 -13.15 -50.12
N VAL A 500 -5.86 -14.38 -49.59
CA VAL A 500 -6.96 -14.98 -48.83
C VAL A 500 -7.33 -14.13 -47.61
N ALA A 501 -6.34 -13.77 -46.79
CA ALA A 501 -6.56 -12.97 -45.59
C ALA A 501 -7.11 -11.58 -45.90
N HIS A 502 -6.63 -10.92 -46.97
CA HIS A 502 -7.13 -9.62 -47.38
C HIS A 502 -8.58 -9.69 -47.87
N THR A 503 -8.93 -10.68 -48.71
CA THR A 503 -10.31 -10.88 -49.17
C THR A 503 -11.26 -11.12 -48.00
N VAL A 504 -10.92 -12.03 -47.08
CA VAL A 504 -11.76 -12.33 -45.91
C VAL A 504 -11.87 -11.12 -44.99
N ARG A 505 -10.76 -10.42 -44.72
CA ARG A 505 -10.77 -9.19 -43.91
C ARG A 505 -11.62 -8.10 -44.55
N ALA A 506 -11.48 -7.85 -45.85
CA ALA A 506 -12.28 -6.85 -46.57
C ALA A 506 -13.78 -7.18 -46.50
N ALA A 507 -14.13 -8.46 -46.64
CA ALA A 507 -15.52 -8.91 -46.58
C ALA A 507 -16.16 -8.72 -45.18
N PHE A 508 -15.50 -9.16 -44.11
CA PHE A 508 -16.08 -9.22 -42.75
C PHE A 508 -15.75 -7.99 -41.88
N TYR A 509 -14.50 -7.54 -41.90
CA TYR A 509 -14.05 -6.37 -41.12
C TYR A 509 -14.26 -5.07 -41.89
N GLY A 510 -13.87 -5.08 -43.16
CA GLY A 510 -13.89 -3.95 -44.07
C GLY A 510 -12.49 -3.58 -44.57
N ALA A 511 -12.43 -3.19 -45.85
CA ALA A 511 -11.27 -2.57 -46.45
C ALA A 511 -11.39 -1.04 -46.30
N GLU A 512 -10.37 -0.41 -45.75
CA GLU A 512 -10.31 1.04 -45.68
C GLU A 512 -10.08 1.60 -47.10
N ALA A 513 -11.06 2.32 -47.62
CA ALA A 513 -11.02 2.89 -48.96
C ALA A 513 -10.51 4.34 -48.96
N LEU A 514 -10.90 5.10 -47.95
CA LEU A 514 -10.52 6.51 -47.81
C LEU A 514 -10.42 6.86 -46.34
N ARG A 515 -9.49 7.75 -46.02
CA ARG A 515 -9.45 8.44 -44.74
C ARG A 515 -9.30 9.94 -44.98
N PHE A 516 -10.15 10.73 -44.33
CA PHE A 516 -10.11 12.18 -44.47
C PHE A 516 -10.52 12.86 -43.17
N GLN A 517 -10.07 14.11 -43.00
CA GLN A 517 -10.39 14.91 -41.83
C GLN A 517 -11.67 15.72 -42.06
N ARG A 518 -12.56 15.74 -41.07
CA ARG A 518 -13.79 16.54 -41.05
C ARG A 518 -13.86 17.30 -39.72
N GLY A 519 -13.44 18.57 -39.74
CA GLY A 519 -13.26 19.35 -38.52
C GLY A 519 -12.07 18.84 -37.72
N GLU A 520 -12.29 18.53 -36.45
CA GLU A 520 -11.27 17.92 -35.58
C GLU A 520 -11.24 16.38 -35.68
N ASP A 521 -12.22 15.77 -36.35
CA ASP A 521 -12.37 14.31 -36.43
C ASP A 521 -11.72 13.72 -37.68
N GLU A 522 -11.10 12.55 -37.53
CA GLU A 522 -10.59 11.72 -38.63
C GLU A 522 -11.66 10.67 -39.00
N ILE A 523 -12.18 10.74 -40.23
CA ILE A 523 -13.22 9.84 -40.73
C ILE A 523 -12.61 8.78 -41.63
N SER A 524 -12.82 7.51 -41.28
CA SER A 524 -12.41 6.36 -42.09
C SER A 524 -13.62 5.77 -42.82
N VAL A 525 -13.51 5.62 -44.14
CA VAL A 525 -14.52 5.00 -45.01
C VAL A 525 -14.15 3.55 -45.23
N LEU A 526 -14.98 2.63 -44.72
CA LEU A 526 -14.77 1.19 -44.84
C LEU A 526 -15.74 0.59 -45.88
N VAL A 527 -15.19 -0.22 -46.79
CA VAL A 527 -15.97 -1.03 -47.74
C VAL A 527 -16.04 -2.45 -47.19
N ARG A 528 -17.25 -2.93 -46.89
CA ARG A 528 -17.52 -4.24 -46.26
C ARG A 528 -18.86 -4.80 -46.73
N LEU A 529 -19.06 -6.11 -46.56
CA LEU A 529 -20.34 -6.75 -46.90
C LEU A 529 -21.49 -6.25 -45.99
N PRO A 530 -22.76 -6.38 -46.40
CA PRO A 530 -23.91 -6.11 -45.54
C PRO A 530 -23.88 -6.93 -44.25
N GLN A 531 -24.42 -6.38 -43.15
CA GLN A 531 -24.35 -7.03 -41.83
C GLN A 531 -24.90 -8.47 -41.82
N LYS A 532 -25.98 -8.74 -42.56
CA LYS A 532 -26.60 -10.08 -42.64
C LYS A 532 -25.65 -11.14 -43.23
N GLU A 533 -24.84 -10.75 -44.20
CA GLU A 533 -23.85 -11.64 -44.82
C GLU A 533 -22.61 -11.79 -43.92
N ARG A 534 -22.26 -10.76 -43.15
CA ARG A 534 -21.12 -10.82 -42.23
C ARG A 534 -21.40 -11.59 -40.94
N SER A 535 -22.67 -11.84 -40.62
CA SER A 535 -23.08 -12.62 -39.44
C SER A 535 -23.11 -14.14 -39.66
N THR A 536 -22.80 -14.63 -40.86
CA THR A 536 -22.81 -16.07 -41.17
C THR A 536 -21.53 -16.52 -41.86
N LEU A 537 -21.09 -17.75 -41.56
CA LEU A 537 -19.95 -18.38 -42.23
C LEU A 537 -20.30 -18.90 -43.63
N GLU A 538 -21.58 -19.01 -43.97
CA GLU A 538 -22.01 -19.41 -45.31
C GLU A 538 -21.50 -18.48 -46.40
N THR A 539 -21.30 -17.21 -46.07
CA THR A 539 -20.70 -16.20 -46.94
C THR A 539 -19.34 -16.64 -47.48
N LEU A 540 -18.56 -17.42 -46.74
CA LEU A 540 -17.29 -17.97 -47.20
C LEU A 540 -17.44 -18.85 -48.46
N LYS A 541 -18.57 -19.53 -48.63
CA LYS A 541 -18.87 -20.34 -49.82
C LYS A 541 -19.01 -19.50 -51.08
N HIS A 542 -19.41 -18.24 -50.93
CA HIS A 542 -19.68 -17.31 -52.04
C HIS A 542 -18.53 -16.32 -52.28
N LEU A 543 -17.55 -16.26 -51.36
CA LEU A 543 -16.40 -15.38 -51.51
C LEU A 543 -15.47 -15.85 -52.62
N ARG A 544 -14.95 -14.87 -53.36
CA ARG A 544 -13.96 -15.09 -54.42
C ARG A 544 -12.65 -14.37 -54.10
N VAL A 545 -11.55 -15.05 -54.30
CA VAL A 545 -10.19 -14.50 -54.13
C VAL A 545 -9.66 -14.13 -55.51
N ARG A 546 -9.19 -12.89 -55.64
CA ARG A 546 -8.61 -12.39 -56.89
C ARG A 546 -7.11 -12.66 -56.92
N THR A 547 -6.65 -13.27 -58.00
CA THR A 547 -5.22 -13.51 -58.28
C THR A 547 -4.52 -12.22 -58.73
N SER A 548 -3.19 -12.22 -58.71
CA SER A 548 -2.38 -11.10 -59.25
C SER A 548 -2.59 -10.88 -60.76
N GLN A 549 -3.03 -11.91 -61.48
CA GLN A 549 -3.39 -11.84 -62.91
C GLN A 549 -4.83 -11.36 -63.14
N GLY A 550 -5.57 -11.03 -62.08
CA GLY A 550 -6.91 -10.48 -62.14
C GLY A 550 -8.03 -11.53 -62.23
N VAL A 551 -7.72 -12.82 -62.30
CA VAL A 551 -8.68 -13.94 -62.31
C VAL A 551 -9.26 -14.14 -60.92
N GLU A 552 -10.57 -14.35 -60.81
CA GLU A 552 -11.28 -14.64 -59.56
C GLU A 552 -11.56 -16.13 -59.41
N VAL A 553 -11.24 -16.68 -58.24
CA VAL A 553 -11.42 -18.11 -57.93
C VAL A 553 -12.20 -18.23 -56.62
N PRO A 554 -13.14 -19.19 -56.49
CA PRO A 554 -13.87 -19.39 -55.24
C PRO A 554 -12.92 -19.66 -54.07
N LEU A 555 -13.16 -19.02 -52.92
CA LEU A 555 -12.30 -19.10 -51.74
C LEU A 555 -12.06 -20.55 -51.29
N LEU A 556 -13.11 -21.37 -51.29
CA LEU A 556 -13.04 -22.75 -50.81
C LEU A 556 -12.31 -23.71 -51.77
N GLU A 557 -12.07 -23.32 -53.02
CA GLU A 557 -11.25 -24.10 -53.97
C GLU A 557 -9.75 -23.93 -53.71
N VAL A 558 -9.36 -22.82 -53.08
CA VAL A 558 -7.94 -22.45 -52.87
C VAL A 558 -7.55 -22.43 -51.39
N ALA A 559 -8.51 -22.38 -50.48
CA ALA A 559 -8.26 -22.38 -49.05
C ALA A 559 -9.31 -23.21 -48.30
N GLU A 560 -8.85 -24.03 -47.37
CA GLU A 560 -9.70 -24.78 -46.45
C GLU A 560 -9.79 -24.03 -45.10
N PRO A 561 -10.98 -23.57 -44.70
CA PRO A 561 -11.19 -23.01 -43.38
C PRO A 561 -11.23 -24.12 -42.33
N TYR A 562 -10.53 -23.94 -41.22
CA TYR A 562 -10.59 -24.83 -40.05
C TYR A 562 -10.55 -24.02 -38.76
N PHE A 563 -11.24 -24.50 -37.73
CA PHE A 563 -11.21 -23.88 -36.42
C PHE A 563 -9.97 -24.31 -35.65
N ALA A 564 -9.31 -23.36 -35.01
CA ALA A 564 -8.26 -23.62 -34.05
C ALA A 564 -8.38 -22.64 -32.88
N PRO A 565 -8.12 -23.06 -31.64
CA PRO A 565 -8.06 -22.13 -30.52
C PRO A 565 -6.94 -21.12 -30.76
N GLY A 566 -7.26 -19.83 -30.66
CA GLY A 566 -6.27 -18.78 -30.55
C GLY A 566 -5.56 -18.82 -29.18
N TYR A 567 -4.63 -17.89 -28.97
CA TYR A 567 -4.17 -17.54 -27.63
C TYR A 567 -4.62 -16.12 -27.35
N VAL A 568 -5.43 -15.90 -26.30
CA VAL A 568 -5.81 -14.51 -25.91
C VAL A 568 -4.57 -13.78 -25.36
N LYS A 569 -3.79 -14.47 -24.53
CA LYS A 569 -2.68 -13.88 -23.80
C LYS A 569 -1.56 -14.89 -23.54
N LEU A 570 -0.32 -14.49 -23.85
CA LEU A 570 0.88 -15.27 -23.54
C LEU A 570 1.70 -14.55 -22.47
N GLU A 571 1.68 -15.08 -21.25
CA GLU A 571 2.47 -14.53 -20.15
C GLU A 571 3.85 -15.18 -20.08
N ARG A 572 4.87 -14.33 -19.87
CA ARG A 572 6.26 -14.77 -19.76
C ARG A 572 6.92 -14.17 -18.52
N LEU A 573 7.74 -14.97 -17.84
CA LEU A 573 8.60 -14.54 -16.75
C LEU A 573 10.03 -14.98 -17.07
N ASN A 574 10.97 -14.02 -17.10
CA ASN A 574 12.37 -14.29 -17.48
C ASN A 574 12.49 -15.05 -18.81
N ARG A 575 11.73 -14.62 -19.83
CA ARG A 575 11.64 -15.24 -21.18
C ARG A 575 11.05 -16.65 -21.25
N ARG A 576 10.61 -17.24 -20.13
CA ARG A 576 9.90 -18.53 -20.12
C ARG A 576 8.39 -18.31 -20.08
N ARG A 577 7.63 -19.13 -20.81
CA ARG A 577 6.15 -19.13 -20.71
C ARG A 577 5.76 -19.59 -19.31
N VAL A 578 4.81 -18.88 -18.71
CA VAL A 578 4.30 -19.20 -17.37
C VAL A 578 2.79 -19.20 -17.37
N ILE A 579 2.22 -20.06 -16.53
CA ILE A 579 0.82 -20.00 -16.13
C ILE A 579 0.80 -19.69 -14.63
N TYR A 580 0.08 -18.63 -14.24
CA TYR A 580 -0.10 -18.30 -12.83
C TYR A 580 -1.32 -19.03 -12.30
N VAL A 581 -1.16 -19.72 -11.18
CA VAL A 581 -2.28 -20.21 -10.36
C VAL A 581 -2.43 -19.28 -9.16
N ARG A 582 -3.63 -18.74 -8.95
CA ARG A 582 -3.90 -17.70 -7.97
C ARG A 582 -5.07 -18.10 -7.08
N ALA A 583 -5.07 -17.61 -5.84
CA ALA A 583 -6.16 -17.80 -4.90
C ALA A 583 -6.24 -16.63 -3.92
N GLU A 584 -7.45 -16.36 -3.46
CA GLU A 584 -7.72 -15.50 -2.31
C GLU A 584 -7.67 -16.29 -1.01
N VAL A 585 -7.52 -15.55 0.09
CA VAL A 585 -7.35 -16.09 1.43
C VAL A 585 -8.38 -15.46 2.38
N ASP A 586 -8.97 -16.29 3.23
CA ASP A 586 -9.72 -15.86 4.41
C ASP A 586 -8.77 -15.70 5.60
N GLU A 587 -8.36 -14.46 5.87
CA GLU A 587 -7.39 -14.09 6.91
C GLU A 587 -7.85 -14.48 8.34
N LYS A 588 -9.13 -14.83 8.53
CA LYS A 588 -9.62 -15.37 9.82
C LYS A 588 -9.24 -16.83 10.00
N GLU A 589 -9.14 -17.60 8.93
CA GLU A 589 -8.81 -19.03 8.98
C GLU A 589 -7.32 -19.28 8.76
N LEU A 590 -6.72 -18.64 7.75
CA LEU A 590 -5.36 -18.87 7.26
C LEU A 590 -4.78 -17.54 6.75
N THR A 591 -3.52 -17.22 6.99
CA THR A 591 -2.92 -16.03 6.34
C THR A 591 -2.27 -16.36 5.00
N GLY A 592 -2.10 -15.36 4.12
CA GLY A 592 -1.35 -15.51 2.87
C GLY A 592 0.06 -16.08 3.09
N SER A 593 0.77 -15.64 4.12
CA SER A 593 2.12 -16.12 4.45
C SER A 593 2.09 -17.58 4.92
N GLU A 594 1.09 -17.98 5.72
CA GLU A 594 0.90 -19.36 6.15
C GLU A 594 0.58 -20.28 4.97
N ALA A 595 -0.31 -19.86 4.07
CA ALA A 595 -0.63 -20.60 2.84
C ALA A 595 0.60 -20.79 1.94
N ARG A 596 1.40 -19.73 1.74
CA ARG A 596 2.64 -19.78 0.96
C ARG A 596 3.68 -20.69 1.61
N LYS A 597 3.79 -20.69 2.94
CA LYS A 597 4.67 -21.60 3.68
C LYS A 597 4.25 -23.06 3.48
N LEU A 598 2.97 -23.36 3.63
CA LEU A 598 2.41 -24.70 3.37
C LEU A 598 2.69 -25.16 1.94
N LEU A 599 2.49 -24.29 0.96
CA LEU A 599 2.77 -24.58 -0.45
C LEU A 599 4.25 -24.91 -0.69
N LYS A 600 5.14 -24.07 -0.15
CA LYS A 600 6.59 -24.21 -0.30
C LYS A 600 7.12 -25.50 0.34
N GLU A 601 6.61 -25.86 1.51
CA GLU A 601 7.13 -26.99 2.30
C GLU A 601 6.50 -28.33 1.89
N LYS A 602 5.22 -28.37 1.54
CA LYS A 602 4.48 -29.64 1.37
C LYS A 602 3.96 -29.93 -0.04
N ILE A 603 3.57 -28.91 -0.81
CA ILE A 603 2.82 -29.10 -2.07
C ILE A 603 3.72 -28.96 -3.29
N LEU A 604 4.41 -27.81 -3.44
CA LEU A 604 5.20 -27.49 -4.63
C LEU A 604 6.40 -28.43 -4.85
N PRO A 605 7.12 -28.91 -3.81
CA PRO A 605 8.16 -29.92 -4.01
C PRO A 605 7.62 -31.26 -4.53
N LYS A 606 6.46 -31.71 -4.03
CA LYS A 606 5.80 -32.93 -4.50
C LYS A 606 5.30 -32.78 -5.94
N LEU A 607 4.76 -31.61 -6.28
CA LEU A 607 4.33 -31.28 -7.64
C LEU A 607 5.52 -31.30 -8.61
N ALA A 608 6.63 -30.66 -8.25
CA ALA A 608 7.85 -30.65 -9.05
C ALA A 608 8.47 -32.06 -9.23
N SER A 609 8.31 -32.94 -8.24
CA SER A 609 8.75 -34.34 -8.34
C SER A 609 7.85 -35.17 -9.28
N ARG A 610 6.55 -34.86 -9.33
CA ARG A 610 5.58 -35.53 -10.23
C ARG A 610 5.72 -35.10 -11.69
N TYR A 611 6.12 -33.86 -11.95
CA TYR A 611 6.32 -33.29 -13.29
C TYR A 611 7.79 -32.88 -13.49
N PRO A 612 8.67 -33.78 -13.94
CA PRO A 612 10.10 -33.49 -14.09
C PRO A 612 10.36 -32.31 -15.03
N GLY A 613 11.18 -31.35 -14.62
CA GLY A 613 11.44 -30.12 -15.38
C GLY A 613 10.47 -28.97 -15.08
N LEU A 614 9.48 -29.19 -14.20
CA LEU A 614 8.59 -28.13 -13.72
C LEU A 614 9.36 -27.18 -12.82
N SER A 615 9.39 -25.90 -13.21
CA SER A 615 9.90 -24.82 -12.38
C SER A 615 8.76 -23.98 -11.86
N TRP A 616 8.89 -23.51 -10.62
CA TRP A 616 7.89 -22.69 -9.97
C TRP A 616 8.52 -21.50 -9.26
N SER A 617 7.76 -20.42 -9.13
CA SER A 617 8.14 -19.26 -8.30
C SER A 617 6.92 -18.58 -7.73
N PHE A 618 7.03 -18.01 -6.54
CA PHE A 618 5.97 -17.14 -6.03
C PHE A 618 5.87 -15.85 -6.86
N ALA A 619 4.63 -15.45 -7.08
CA ALA A 619 4.22 -14.23 -7.75
C ALA A 619 3.28 -13.44 -6.84
N GLY A 620 2.71 -12.34 -7.34
CA GLY A 620 1.79 -11.49 -6.58
C GLY A 620 2.41 -11.02 -5.26
N GLU A 621 1.60 -11.06 -4.20
CA GLU A 621 1.99 -10.59 -2.86
C GLU A 621 3.22 -11.33 -2.31
N GLY A 622 3.30 -12.66 -2.48
CA GLY A 622 4.40 -13.47 -1.95
C GLY A 622 5.78 -13.08 -2.50
N ARG A 623 5.85 -12.60 -3.74
CA ARG A 623 7.10 -12.09 -4.32
C ARG A 623 7.53 -10.77 -3.68
N GLU A 624 6.58 -9.86 -3.49
CA GLU A 624 6.85 -8.56 -2.87
C GLU A 624 7.15 -8.72 -1.38
N GLU A 625 6.50 -9.64 -0.67
CA GLU A 625 6.82 -10.03 0.70
C GLU A 625 8.28 -10.48 0.82
N ALA A 626 8.69 -11.45 0.02
CA ALA A 626 10.06 -11.99 0.08
C ALA A 626 11.13 -10.96 -0.31
N ARG A 627 10.82 -10.00 -1.20
CA ARG A 627 11.73 -8.90 -1.56
C ARG A 627 11.81 -7.88 -0.43
N THR A 628 10.67 -7.43 0.08
CA THR A 628 10.57 -6.39 1.11
C THR A 628 11.16 -6.88 2.43
N MET A 629 10.84 -8.10 2.87
CA MET A 629 11.37 -8.66 4.12
C MET A 629 12.89 -8.82 4.09
N ARG A 630 13.47 -9.22 2.95
CA ARG A 630 14.93 -9.29 2.78
C ARG A 630 15.59 -7.91 2.81
N SER A 631 14.93 -6.89 2.26
CA SER A 631 15.39 -5.49 2.33
C SER A 631 15.36 -5.00 3.77
N LEU A 632 14.20 -5.15 4.43
CA LEU A 632 13.96 -4.72 5.80
C LEU A 632 14.91 -5.39 6.80
N GLN A 633 15.20 -6.69 6.67
CA GLN A 633 16.17 -7.38 7.52
C GLN A 633 17.57 -6.77 7.39
N LYS A 634 18.02 -6.46 6.17
CA LYS A 634 19.31 -5.80 5.94
C LYS A 634 19.33 -4.37 6.49
N GLU A 635 18.25 -3.63 6.27
CA GLU A 635 18.08 -2.26 6.75
C GLU A 635 18.05 -2.20 8.28
N PHE A 636 17.39 -3.16 8.94
CA PHE A 636 17.35 -3.26 10.40
C PHE A 636 18.72 -3.60 10.99
N ILE A 637 19.48 -4.53 10.38
CA ILE A 637 20.85 -4.83 10.81
C ILE A 637 21.74 -3.59 10.65
N LEU A 638 21.62 -2.87 9.53
CA LEU A 638 22.35 -1.63 9.30
C LEU A 638 21.99 -0.56 10.35
N ALA A 639 20.70 -0.41 10.68
CA ALA A 639 20.26 0.49 11.74
C ALA A 639 20.89 0.13 13.09
N LEU A 640 20.90 -1.14 13.48
CA LEU A 640 21.52 -1.60 14.73
C LEU A 640 23.02 -1.29 14.78
N ILE A 641 23.75 -1.48 13.66
CA ILE A 641 25.17 -1.13 13.57
C ILE A 641 25.39 0.37 13.73
N LEU A 642 24.59 1.21 13.06
CA LEU A 642 24.70 2.66 13.17
C LEU A 642 24.36 3.15 14.58
N ILE A 643 23.29 2.62 15.19
CA ILE A 643 22.92 2.90 16.58
C ILE A 643 24.07 2.52 17.51
N TYR A 644 24.66 1.33 17.36
CA TYR A 644 25.79 0.90 18.16
C TYR A 644 26.97 1.88 18.09
N ILE A 645 27.36 2.29 16.88
CA ILE A 645 28.46 3.24 16.65
C ILE A 645 28.14 4.59 17.31
N LEU A 646 26.93 5.10 17.12
CA LEU A 646 26.49 6.38 17.68
C LEU A 646 26.43 6.37 19.20
N LEU A 647 26.09 5.23 19.82
CA LEU A 647 26.09 5.08 21.28
C LEU A 647 27.50 4.92 21.85
N ALA A 648 28.41 4.26 21.13
CA ALA A 648 29.78 4.02 21.59
C ALA A 648 30.58 5.31 21.78
N ILE A 649 30.29 6.36 20.99
CA ILE A 649 30.98 7.65 21.01
C ILE A 649 30.76 8.43 22.33
N PRO A 650 29.52 8.81 22.72
CA PRO A 650 29.28 9.55 23.96
C PRO A 650 29.62 8.73 25.21
N LEU A 651 29.36 7.42 25.17
CA LEU A 651 29.59 6.53 26.33
C LEU A 651 31.05 6.10 26.51
N ARG A 652 31.90 6.31 25.50
CA ARG A 652 33.31 5.89 25.49
C ARG A 652 33.51 4.44 25.94
N SER A 653 32.60 3.55 25.53
CA SER A 653 32.50 2.18 26.04
C SER A 653 31.96 1.25 24.95
N PHE A 654 32.52 0.04 24.83
CA PHE A 654 32.02 -0.99 23.91
C PHE A 654 30.89 -1.84 24.50
N GLY A 655 30.79 -1.93 25.84
CA GLY A 655 29.81 -2.77 26.53
C GLY A 655 28.49 -2.05 26.86
N GLN A 656 28.55 -0.75 27.18
CA GLN A 656 27.37 0.04 27.51
C GLN A 656 26.40 0.21 26.33
N PRO A 657 26.85 0.38 25.06
CA PRO A 657 25.97 0.35 23.90
C PRO A 657 25.18 -0.96 23.78
N VAL A 658 25.82 -2.11 24.02
CA VAL A 658 25.14 -3.42 23.99
C VAL A 658 24.05 -3.48 25.06
N LEU A 659 24.35 -3.01 26.27
CA LEU A 659 23.36 -2.93 27.36
C LEU A 659 22.14 -2.08 26.96
N ILE A 660 22.37 -0.93 26.34
CA ILE A 660 21.28 -0.06 25.88
C ILE A 660 20.47 -0.74 24.77
N MET A 661 21.15 -1.37 23.81
CA MET A 661 20.49 -2.09 22.71
C MET A 661 19.70 -3.31 23.19
N LEU A 662 20.00 -3.89 24.36
CA LEU A 662 19.17 -4.94 24.96
C LEU A 662 17.75 -4.47 25.24
N ALA A 663 17.47 -3.17 25.33
CA ALA A 663 16.10 -2.66 25.47
C ALA A 663 15.27 -2.84 24.18
N ILE A 664 15.89 -2.89 23.00
CA ILE A 664 15.20 -2.98 21.70
C ILE A 664 14.34 -4.27 21.60
N PRO A 665 14.85 -5.49 21.87
CA PRO A 665 14.03 -6.70 21.89
C PRO A 665 12.81 -6.64 22.81
N PHE A 666 12.88 -5.92 23.93
CA PHE A 666 11.73 -5.76 24.81
C PHE A 666 10.73 -4.72 24.28
N GLY A 667 11.18 -3.70 23.56
CA GLY A 667 10.28 -2.86 22.78
C GLY A 667 9.43 -3.68 21.80
N ILE A 668 10.02 -4.69 21.15
CA ILE A 668 9.29 -5.62 20.26
C ILE A 668 8.23 -6.40 21.04
N VAL A 669 8.51 -6.81 22.27
CA VAL A 669 7.52 -7.45 23.16
C VAL A 669 6.32 -6.53 23.39
N GLY A 670 6.57 -5.25 23.70
CA GLY A 670 5.51 -4.25 23.82
C GLY A 670 4.67 -4.11 22.56
N ALA A 671 5.33 -4.04 21.39
CA ALA A 671 4.65 -3.98 20.09
C ALA A 671 3.75 -5.21 19.85
N PHE A 672 4.21 -6.42 20.19
CA PHE A 672 3.45 -7.66 20.02
C PHE A 672 2.24 -7.71 20.95
N LEU A 673 2.43 -7.31 22.22
CA LEU A 673 1.34 -7.23 23.19
C LEU A 673 0.29 -6.19 22.78
N GLY A 674 0.70 -5.04 22.25
CA GLY A 674 -0.22 -4.02 21.74
C GLY A 674 -1.11 -4.52 20.61
N HIS A 675 -0.53 -5.25 19.66
CA HIS A 675 -1.28 -5.91 18.58
C HIS A 675 -2.25 -6.96 19.11
N LEU A 676 -1.80 -7.80 20.05
CA LEU A 676 -2.63 -8.83 20.68
C LEU A 676 -3.81 -8.22 21.46
N LEU A 677 -3.57 -7.19 22.27
CA LEU A 677 -4.58 -6.54 23.11
C LEU A 677 -5.69 -5.88 22.30
N LEU A 678 -5.34 -5.30 21.14
CA LEU A 678 -6.30 -4.60 20.27
C LEU A 678 -6.81 -5.46 19.10
N GLY A 679 -6.42 -6.74 19.05
CA GLY A 679 -6.89 -7.69 18.04
C GLY A 679 -6.36 -7.43 16.62
N TYR A 680 -5.22 -6.75 16.49
CA TYR A 680 -4.56 -6.53 15.20
C TYR A 680 -3.53 -7.62 14.92
N GLN A 681 -3.43 -8.06 13.66
CA GLN A 681 -2.35 -8.93 13.21
C GLN A 681 -1.05 -8.13 12.99
N LEU A 682 0.11 -8.79 13.15
CA LEU A 682 1.37 -8.17 12.78
C LEU A 682 1.44 -8.02 11.26
N SER A 683 1.93 -6.86 10.81
CA SER A 683 2.10 -6.58 9.38
C SER A 683 3.47 -6.01 9.05
N ILE A 684 3.78 -5.86 7.76
CA ILE A 684 5.02 -5.19 7.35
C ILE A 684 5.12 -3.77 7.95
N LEU A 685 3.98 -3.10 8.14
CA LEU A 685 3.90 -1.77 8.74
C LEU A 685 4.16 -1.79 10.24
N SER A 686 3.75 -2.85 10.93
CA SER A 686 4.15 -3.10 12.33
C SER A 686 5.67 -3.21 12.46
N PHE A 687 6.35 -3.83 11.49
CA PHE A 687 7.81 -3.91 11.49
C PHE A 687 8.48 -2.56 11.22
N PHE A 688 7.97 -1.74 10.30
CA PHE A 688 8.47 -0.37 10.15
C PHE A 688 8.33 0.43 11.46
N GLY A 689 7.23 0.23 12.19
CA GLY A 689 7.05 0.78 13.53
C GLY A 689 8.08 0.25 14.54
N ILE A 690 8.38 -1.05 14.51
CA ILE A 690 9.44 -1.66 15.35
C ILE A 690 10.83 -1.10 15.05
N VAL A 691 11.15 -0.86 13.77
CA VAL A 691 12.44 -0.23 13.41
C VAL A 691 12.50 1.19 13.99
N GLY A 692 11.43 1.98 13.84
CA GLY A 692 11.36 3.32 14.43
C GLY A 692 11.46 3.30 15.97
N LEU A 693 10.81 2.32 16.61
CA LEU A 693 10.84 2.11 18.04
C LEU A 693 12.27 1.86 18.55
N ALA A 694 13.11 1.16 17.77
CA ALA A 694 14.48 0.88 18.17
C ALA A 694 15.28 2.16 18.47
N GLY A 695 15.06 3.24 17.71
CA GLY A 695 15.67 4.55 17.98
C GLY A 695 15.12 5.22 19.24
N VAL A 696 13.79 5.26 19.36
CA VAL A 696 13.10 5.92 20.48
C VAL A 696 13.44 5.26 21.83
N VAL A 697 13.47 3.92 21.88
CA VAL A 697 13.78 3.19 23.12
C VAL A 697 15.22 3.39 23.58
N VAL A 698 16.13 3.56 22.63
CA VAL A 698 17.55 3.78 22.90
C VAL A 698 17.80 5.18 23.50
N ASN A 699 17.00 6.18 23.13
CA ASN A 699 17.07 7.55 23.66
C ASN A 699 17.05 7.57 25.20
N ASP A 700 15.97 7.07 25.81
CA ASP A 700 15.78 7.16 27.25
C ASP A 700 16.86 6.40 28.03
N ALA A 701 17.31 5.27 27.48
CA ALA A 701 18.37 4.45 28.04
C ALA A 701 19.75 5.12 27.92
N LEU A 702 20.04 5.81 26.81
CA LEU A 702 21.28 6.57 26.63
C LEU A 702 21.41 7.66 27.69
N ILE A 703 20.37 8.48 27.88
CA ILE A 703 20.43 9.59 28.84
C ILE A 703 20.55 9.07 30.29
N LEU A 704 19.89 7.95 30.61
CA LEU A 704 20.03 7.32 31.92
C LEU A 704 21.46 6.82 32.17
N VAL A 705 22.05 6.08 31.22
CA VAL A 705 23.41 5.54 31.36
C VAL A 705 24.46 6.66 31.37
N ASP A 706 24.27 7.71 30.57
CA ASP A 706 25.13 8.90 30.59
C ASP A 706 25.11 9.58 31.96
N MET A 707 23.94 9.75 32.57
CA MET A 707 23.83 10.34 33.90
C MET A 707 24.49 9.48 34.99
N VAL A 708 24.37 8.15 34.90
CA VAL A 708 25.11 7.23 35.78
C VAL A 708 26.61 7.44 35.64
N ASN A 709 27.12 7.51 34.40
CA ASN A 709 28.54 7.73 34.14
C ASN A 709 29.01 9.09 34.69
N ARG A 710 28.19 10.14 34.57
CA ARG A 710 28.49 11.47 35.10
C ARG A 710 28.58 11.48 36.62
N LEU A 711 27.58 10.96 37.32
CA LEU A 711 27.61 10.88 38.80
C LEU A 711 28.80 10.05 39.29
N ARG A 712 29.15 8.96 38.59
CA ARG A 712 30.36 8.19 38.92
C ARG A 712 31.64 8.99 38.72
N ALA A 713 31.72 9.83 37.68
CA ALA A 713 32.86 10.71 37.44
C ALA A 713 32.97 11.82 38.52
N GLU A 714 31.83 12.23 39.10
CA GLU A 714 31.76 13.14 40.25
C GLU A 714 32.13 12.47 41.59
N GLY A 715 32.36 11.15 41.61
CA GLY A 715 32.81 10.39 42.78
C GLY A 715 31.70 9.63 43.52
N GLU A 716 30.46 9.65 43.03
CA GLU A 716 29.35 8.91 43.65
C GLU A 716 29.59 7.38 43.56
N PRO A 717 29.37 6.63 44.66
CA PRO A 717 29.44 5.17 44.64
C PRO A 717 28.51 4.56 43.58
N LEU A 718 28.97 3.52 42.86
CA LEU A 718 28.25 2.92 41.73
C LEU A 718 26.75 2.66 42.01
N ARG A 719 26.42 2.05 43.15
CA ARG A 719 25.03 1.72 43.50
C ARG A 719 24.19 2.98 43.73
N GLN A 720 24.75 3.99 44.39
CA GLN A 720 24.08 5.27 44.65
C GLN A 720 23.92 6.06 43.34
N ALA A 721 24.94 6.08 42.49
CA ALA A 721 24.87 6.70 41.17
C ALA A 721 23.75 6.07 40.30
N VAL A 722 23.62 4.74 40.29
CA VAL A 722 22.54 4.04 39.55
C VAL A 722 21.15 4.35 40.14
N GLU A 723 21.02 4.29 41.46
CA GLU A 723 19.77 4.59 42.16
C GLU A 723 19.32 6.03 41.89
N GLU A 724 20.17 7.01 42.21
CA GLU A 724 19.87 8.43 42.07
C GLU A 724 19.60 8.78 40.61
N SER A 725 20.34 8.17 39.67
CA SER A 725 20.09 8.39 38.24
C SER A 725 18.71 7.91 37.82
N THR A 726 18.31 6.73 38.28
CA THR A 726 17.00 6.13 37.95
C THR A 726 15.86 6.95 38.55
N LEU A 727 16.00 7.42 39.79
CA LEU A 727 15.00 8.25 40.46
C LEU A 727 14.80 9.60 39.75
N ARG A 728 15.90 10.29 39.41
CA ARG A 728 15.86 11.55 38.67
C ARG A 728 15.29 11.40 37.26
N ARG A 729 15.55 10.27 36.59
CA ARG A 729 15.03 10.00 35.23
C ARG A 729 13.60 9.48 35.21
N PHE A 730 13.03 9.04 36.34
CA PHE A 730 11.67 8.49 36.36
C PHE A 730 10.63 9.43 35.76
N ARG A 731 10.61 10.70 36.20
CA ARG A 731 9.65 11.70 35.71
C ARG A 731 9.83 11.98 34.21
N PRO A 732 11.04 12.37 33.73
CA PRO A 732 11.25 12.56 32.30
C PRO A 732 10.86 11.35 31.44
N VAL A 733 11.26 10.13 31.82
CA VAL A 733 10.99 8.92 31.04
C VAL A 733 9.49 8.58 31.00
N ILE A 734 8.76 8.76 32.10
CA ILE A 734 7.29 8.59 32.09
C ILE A 734 6.63 9.65 31.22
N LEU A 735 7.13 10.89 31.23
CA LEU A 735 6.58 11.96 30.41
C LEU A 735 6.74 11.68 28.92
N THR A 736 7.95 11.38 28.46
CA THR A 736 8.24 11.04 27.05
C THR A 736 7.40 9.85 26.57
N THR A 737 7.25 8.85 27.45
CA THR A 737 6.40 7.68 27.18
C THR A 737 4.94 8.08 26.98
N LEU A 738 4.38 8.84 27.92
CA LEU A 738 2.96 9.20 27.88
C LEU A 738 2.69 10.18 26.74
N THR A 739 3.56 11.17 26.49
CA THR A 739 3.43 12.09 25.34
C THR A 739 3.49 11.32 24.03
N THR A 740 4.38 10.33 23.91
CA THR A 740 4.46 9.50 22.70
C THR A 740 3.24 8.62 22.51
N PHE A 741 2.80 7.92 23.56
CA PHE A 741 1.61 7.07 23.51
C PHE A 741 0.35 7.88 23.18
N PHE A 742 0.13 9.00 23.87
CA PHE A 742 -1.03 9.86 23.65
C PHE A 742 -0.94 10.67 22.34
N GLY A 743 0.26 11.02 21.89
CA GLY A 743 0.49 11.66 20.59
C GLY A 743 0.13 10.77 19.41
N LEU A 744 0.29 9.45 19.56
CA LEU A 744 -0.09 8.44 18.57
C LEU A 744 -1.53 7.94 18.71
N LEU A 745 -2.19 8.21 19.84
CA LEU A 745 -3.55 7.75 20.11
C LEU A 745 -4.56 8.16 19.03
N PRO A 746 -4.55 9.40 18.48
CA PRO A 746 -5.42 9.78 17.38
C PRO A 746 -5.23 8.90 16.13
N MET A 747 -3.99 8.46 15.86
CA MET A 747 -3.67 7.57 14.74
C MET A 747 -4.16 6.15 14.99
N ILE A 748 -4.06 5.65 16.23
CA ILE A 748 -4.55 4.32 16.61
C ILE A 748 -6.08 4.23 16.45
N PHE A 749 -6.80 5.31 16.76
CA PHE A 749 -8.26 5.38 16.61
C PHE A 749 -8.73 6.02 15.30
N GLU A 750 -7.83 6.20 14.33
CA GLU A 750 -8.18 6.80 13.04
C GLU A 750 -9.17 5.91 12.28
N ARG A 751 -10.26 6.53 11.81
CA ARG A 751 -11.35 5.82 11.11
C ARG A 751 -11.23 5.93 9.59
N SER A 752 -10.36 6.81 9.10
CA SER A 752 -10.09 6.99 7.69
C SER A 752 -9.62 5.70 7.02
N LEU A 753 -10.32 5.32 5.94
CA LEU A 753 -9.91 4.18 5.12
C LEU A 753 -8.47 4.25 4.63
N GLN A 754 -8.05 5.42 4.18
CA GLN A 754 -6.75 5.58 3.57
C GLN A 754 -5.63 5.59 4.61
N ALA A 755 -5.97 5.67 5.90
CA ALA A 755 -5.03 5.67 7.01
C ALA A 755 -4.98 4.34 7.77
N ARG A 756 -6.06 3.55 7.70
CA ARG A 756 -6.23 2.32 8.47
C ARG A 756 -5.08 1.33 8.29
N PHE A 757 -4.47 1.27 7.10
CA PHE A 757 -3.32 0.39 6.89
C PHE A 757 -2.11 0.81 7.74
N LEU A 758 -1.98 2.08 8.16
CA LEU A 758 -0.88 2.56 8.99
C LEU A 758 -1.09 2.34 10.50
N ILE A 759 -2.30 1.98 10.96
CA ILE A 759 -2.59 1.72 12.38
C ILE A 759 -1.61 0.71 13.00
N PRO A 760 -1.29 -0.44 12.36
CA PRO A 760 -0.33 -1.40 12.91
C PRO A 760 1.06 -0.80 13.17
N MET A 761 1.49 0.19 12.38
CA MET A 761 2.75 0.91 12.63
C MET A 761 2.69 1.72 13.92
N ALA A 762 1.61 2.48 14.11
CA ALA A 762 1.40 3.30 15.31
C ALA A 762 1.26 2.43 16.56
N LEU A 763 0.58 1.28 16.47
CA LEU A 763 0.45 0.31 17.56
C LEU A 763 1.81 -0.22 18.02
N SER A 764 2.66 -0.61 17.07
CA SER A 764 4.01 -1.10 17.38
C SER A 764 4.83 -0.04 18.12
N LEU A 765 4.77 1.23 17.69
CA LEU A 765 5.54 2.29 18.33
C LEU A 765 4.96 2.64 19.71
N ALA A 766 3.65 2.88 19.81
CA ALA A 766 3.00 3.35 21.04
C ALA A 766 3.13 2.34 22.19
N PHE A 767 2.75 1.08 21.96
CA PHE A 767 2.88 0.04 22.99
C PHE A 767 4.33 -0.39 23.20
N GLY A 768 5.16 -0.29 22.16
CA GLY A 768 6.58 -0.52 22.26
C GLY A 768 7.25 0.43 23.25
N VAL A 769 6.98 1.74 23.15
CA VAL A 769 7.50 2.76 24.06
C VAL A 769 6.94 2.57 25.47
N LEU A 770 5.63 2.32 25.60
CA LEU A 770 4.99 2.07 26.91
C LEU A 770 5.64 0.91 27.68
N PHE A 771 5.98 -0.17 26.97
CA PHE A 771 6.66 -1.31 27.58
C PHE A 771 8.14 -1.00 27.83
N ALA A 772 8.80 -0.29 26.91
CA ALA A 772 10.19 0.12 27.04
C ALA A 772 10.44 0.97 28.28
N THR A 773 9.47 1.76 28.76
CA THR A 773 9.57 2.52 30.02
C THR A 773 9.93 1.64 31.21
N ALA A 774 9.22 0.52 31.38
CA ALA A 774 9.49 -0.43 32.46
C ALA A 774 10.87 -1.05 32.32
N ILE A 775 11.32 -1.27 31.08
CA ILE A 775 12.62 -1.84 30.75
C ILE A 775 13.73 -0.83 31.03
N THR A 776 13.60 0.41 30.60
CA THR A 776 14.58 1.47 30.87
C THR A 776 14.73 1.72 32.36
N LEU A 777 13.65 1.69 33.15
CA LEU A 777 13.70 1.95 34.59
C LEU A 777 14.09 0.73 35.45
N LEU A 778 14.14 -0.48 34.89
CA LEU A 778 14.47 -1.71 35.63
C LEU A 778 15.64 -2.48 35.02
N LEU A 779 15.53 -2.85 33.74
CA LEU A 779 16.55 -3.64 33.04
C LEU A 779 17.86 -2.88 32.92
N ILE A 780 17.83 -1.61 32.52
CA ILE A 780 19.06 -0.83 32.30
C ILE A 780 19.85 -0.63 33.61
N PRO A 781 19.24 -0.20 34.73
CA PRO A 781 19.91 -0.13 36.03
C PRO A 781 20.49 -1.47 36.50
N CYS A 782 19.70 -2.55 36.44
CA CYS A 782 20.15 -3.88 36.86
C CYS A 782 21.27 -4.41 35.95
N GLY A 783 21.11 -4.23 34.64
CA GLY A 783 22.08 -4.65 33.63
C GLY A 783 23.38 -3.85 33.69
N TYR A 784 23.34 -2.57 34.06
CA TYR A 784 24.54 -1.77 34.30
C TYR A 784 25.35 -2.35 35.48
N LEU A 785 24.68 -2.67 36.58
CA LEU A 785 25.32 -3.30 37.73
C LEU A 785 25.89 -4.70 37.40
N ILE A 786 25.17 -5.50 36.61
CA ILE A 786 25.66 -6.81 36.14
C ILE A 786 26.88 -6.64 35.22
N LEU A 787 26.89 -5.63 34.35
CA LEU A 787 28.02 -5.34 33.47
C LEU A 787 29.29 -5.02 34.27
N GLU A 788 29.17 -4.29 35.38
CA GLU A 788 30.28 -4.00 36.29
C GLU A 788 30.71 -5.22 37.13
N ASP A 789 29.78 -6.07 37.57
CA ASP A 789 30.11 -7.35 38.21
C ASP A 789 30.94 -8.25 37.27
N LEU A 790 30.56 -8.33 35.99
CA LEU A 790 31.29 -9.10 34.99
C LEU A 790 32.68 -8.50 34.72
N ARG A 791 32.79 -7.17 34.64
CA ARG A 791 34.09 -6.49 34.47
C ARG A 791 35.04 -6.74 35.63
N THR A 792 34.52 -6.71 36.86
CA THR A 792 35.31 -6.98 38.07
C THR A 792 35.72 -8.45 38.17
N ALA A 793 34.87 -9.39 37.75
CA ALA A 793 35.21 -10.81 37.68
C ALA A 793 36.28 -11.15 36.62
N ILE A 794 36.35 -10.39 35.52
CA ILE A 794 37.30 -10.62 34.41
C ILE A 794 38.66 -9.93 34.65
N ARG A 795 38.73 -8.88 35.48
CA ARG A 795 40.01 -8.23 35.83
C ARG A 795 40.80 -9.10 36.83
N PRO A 796 42.08 -9.43 36.57
CA PRO A 796 42.90 -10.11 37.56
C PRO A 796 43.02 -9.24 38.81
N PRO A 797 43.09 -9.84 40.02
CA PRO A 797 43.23 -9.06 41.24
C PRO A 797 44.49 -8.20 41.16
N GLN A 798 44.33 -6.87 41.19
CA GLN A 798 45.44 -5.97 41.42
C GLN A 798 46.01 -6.30 42.80
N LYS A 799 47.24 -6.84 42.84
CA LYS A 799 48.07 -6.82 44.04
C LYS A 799 48.28 -5.35 44.39
N ASN A 800 47.65 -4.88 45.45
CA ASN A 800 47.99 -3.62 46.08
C ASN A 800 49.46 -3.69 46.53
N PRO A 801 50.31 -2.67 46.27
CA PRO A 801 51.49 -2.44 47.08
C PRO A 801 51.11 -1.99 48.50
#